data_AF-A0A0A9YA21-F1
#
_entry.id   AF-A0A0A9YA21-F1
#
_cell.length_a   1.000
_cell.length_b   1.000
_cell.length_c   1.000
_cell.angle_alpha   90.00
_cell.angle_beta   90.00
_cell.angle_gamma   90.00
#
_symmetry.space_group_name_H-M   'P 1'
#
loop_
_entity.id
_entity.type
_entity.pdbx_description
1 polymer ?
#
loop_
_entity_poly.entity_id
_entity_poly.type
_entity_poly.pdbx_seq_one_letter_code
_entity_poly.pdbx_strand_id
1 'polypeptide(L)'
;VLEGEVDSDQNLPQVIVIVGGELKYVIGKLSYASPAEFTGPLTKPALFGVVFGVVLLVLVFISFLIAYRRKSTESNRVLKNMQEQMDILELRVAAECKEAFAELQTEMTDLTADMTAGGIPFLDYRTYAMKILFPNTEDHAVLQWERPELMRKEKGLRLFGQLILNKTFLLLFIRTLESNRYFSMRDRVNVASLIMVTLQSKMDYCTDILKTLLAELIEKCMEGKSHPKLLLRRTESVAEKMLSAWFTFLLYKFLRECAGEPLYMLFRAMKHQVDKGPVDSITSEARYSLSEEKLIRQSIDFKPMTVLVSISQQTVFVTGLDPNTENVPVKVLDCDTISQVKEKALDTIYRATSFSQRPRKDDLDVEWRTGTSGRLILYDEDSTTKTEGEWKKRNTLNHYRVPDGGCLNLVSKQSSIYNLSILSEKTDKAHKYETLNLSKFSSASPPLSRATSPLNNDDGGLKVWHLVKHHDSDAQKEGERGNKMVSEIYLTRLLATKGTLQKFVDDLFETIFSTAHRGSALPLAIKYMFDFLDDQAIQHGITDPEVVHTWKSNSLPLRFWVNLIKNPNFVFDIHKSNIVDSCLSVVAQTFMDSCSTSDHRLGKDSPSSKLLYAKDIPIYKEWVERYYADIKVMPAISDQDMGAMLAEESRLHTNEFNTNCALHELYTYAMKYNEQLTVTLEEDEFSQKQRLAYKLEQVHNIMIAESHP
;
A
#
# COMPACT_ATOMS: atom_id res chain seq x y z
N VAL A 1 78.52 52.94 57.28
CA VAL A 1 79.20 53.74 56.24
C VAL A 1 80.36 52.92 55.73
N LEU A 2 80.25 52.42 54.51
CA LEU A 2 81.32 52.23 53.54
C LEU A 2 80.61 52.04 52.20
N GLU A 3 80.90 52.98 51.31
CA GLU A 3 80.47 53.05 49.92
C GLU A 3 81.03 51.88 49.11
N GLY A 4 80.36 51.56 48.00
CA GLY A 4 80.82 50.58 47.03
C GLY A 4 79.98 50.68 45.77
N GLU A 5 80.51 51.47 44.83
CA GLU A 5 80.09 51.52 43.43
C GLU A 5 80.04 50.13 42.79
N VAL A 6 79.17 50.02 41.79
CA VAL A 6 78.88 48.84 41.00
C VAL A 6 80.14 48.35 40.28
N ASP A 7 80.42 47.05 40.39
CA ASP A 7 81.01 46.31 39.28
C ASP A 7 80.37 44.94 39.12
N SER A 8 80.14 44.60 37.85
CA SER A 8 79.52 43.41 37.33
C SER A 8 80.39 42.17 37.55
N ASP A 9 79.95 41.26 38.43
CA ASP A 9 79.86 39.83 38.13
C ASP A 9 79.28 39.04 39.32
N GLN A 10 78.56 37.97 38.98
CA GLN A 10 77.79 37.05 39.83
C GLN A 10 78.26 36.91 41.30
N ASN A 11 77.48 37.43 42.25
CA ASN A 11 77.63 37.11 43.67
C ASN A 11 76.28 36.79 44.33
N LEU A 12 75.91 35.50 44.32
CA LEU A 12 74.81 34.97 45.14
C LEU A 12 75.10 35.22 46.63
N PRO A 13 74.10 35.66 47.44
CA PRO A 13 74.33 36.03 48.83
C PRO A 13 74.79 34.83 49.66
N GLN A 14 75.86 35.02 50.44
CA GLN A 14 76.48 33.98 51.26
C GLN A 14 75.80 33.89 52.63
N VAL A 15 75.39 32.68 53.04
CA VAL A 15 74.70 32.42 54.31
C VAL A 15 75.71 32.07 55.38
N ILE A 16 75.72 32.86 56.45
CA ILE A 16 76.58 32.70 57.61
C ILE A 16 75.68 32.50 58.83
N VAL A 17 75.86 31.39 59.56
CA VAL A 17 75.13 31.12 60.80
C VAL A 17 76.02 31.45 61.97
N ILE A 18 75.46 32.22 62.91
CA ILE A 18 76.13 32.64 64.14
C ILE A 18 75.48 31.91 65.30
N VAL A 19 76.23 31.05 65.99
CA VAL A 19 75.74 30.28 67.14
C VAL A 19 76.38 30.83 68.41
N GLY A 20 75.57 31.23 69.39
CA GLY A 20 76.06 31.68 70.70
C GLY A 20 76.79 33.02 70.70
N GLY A 21 76.53 33.90 69.72
CA GLY A 21 77.04 35.29 69.68
C GLY A 21 78.45 35.47 69.14
N GLU A 22 79.36 34.51 69.36
CA GLU A 22 80.79 34.66 69.00
C GLU A 22 81.29 33.72 67.89
N LEU A 23 80.59 32.62 67.58
CA LEU A 23 81.03 31.65 66.57
C LEU A 23 80.25 31.81 65.26
N LYS A 24 80.94 32.16 64.17
CA LYS A 24 80.35 32.31 62.82
C LYS A 24 80.82 31.20 61.87
N TYR A 25 79.89 30.46 61.30
CA TYR A 25 80.15 29.41 60.30
C TYR A 25 79.52 29.77 58.96
N VAL A 26 80.31 29.70 57.89
CA VAL A 26 79.85 29.99 56.52
C VAL A 26 79.33 28.69 55.90
N ILE A 27 78.02 28.60 55.68
CA ILE A 27 77.33 27.34 55.30
C ILE A 27 77.24 27.18 53.77
N GLY A 28 77.23 28.27 53.00
CA GLY A 28 77.18 28.23 51.53
C GLY A 28 76.59 29.50 50.93
N LYS A 29 76.34 29.50 49.62
CA LYS A 29 75.67 30.61 48.91
C LYS A 29 74.21 30.24 48.60
N LEU A 30 73.27 31.14 48.88
CA LEU A 30 71.84 30.93 48.69
C LEU A 30 71.46 31.21 47.23
N SER A 31 70.87 30.23 46.55
CA SER A 31 70.23 30.41 45.23
C SER A 31 68.72 30.30 45.41
N TYR A 32 67.99 31.37 45.10
CA TYR A 32 66.52 31.33 45.11
C TYR A 32 66.04 30.58 43.87
N ALA A 33 65.52 29.37 44.06
CA ALA A 33 64.77 28.68 43.03
C ALA A 33 63.45 29.45 42.81
N SER A 34 63.43 30.33 41.80
CA SER A 34 62.19 30.88 41.27
C SER A 34 61.34 29.69 40.77
N PRO A 35 60.10 29.50 41.24
CA PRO A 35 59.21 28.53 40.64
C PRO A 35 59.01 28.95 39.19
N ALA A 36 59.60 28.16 38.30
CA ALA A 36 59.40 28.26 36.89
C ALA A 36 57.91 28.16 36.58
N GLU A 37 57.47 29.10 35.74
CA GLU A 37 56.68 28.76 34.56
C GLU A 37 55.27 28.20 34.82
N PHE A 38 54.28 29.07 35.06
CA PHE A 38 52.93 28.90 34.48
C PHE A 38 52.08 30.18 34.42
N THR A 39 52.68 31.37 34.58
CA THR A 39 52.00 32.67 34.37
C THR A 39 52.95 33.70 33.76
N GLY A 40 53.45 33.43 32.55
CA GLY A 40 54.04 34.48 31.72
C GLY A 40 52.92 35.44 31.28
N PRO A 41 53.12 36.78 31.29
CA PRO A 41 52.19 37.66 30.61
C PRO A 41 52.19 37.22 29.15
N LEU A 42 51.03 36.90 28.56
CA LEU A 42 50.97 36.58 27.13
C LEU A 42 51.80 37.64 26.39
N THR A 43 52.92 37.23 25.79
CA THR A 43 53.75 38.13 25.00
C THR A 43 52.83 38.75 23.96
N LYS A 44 52.82 40.10 23.84
CA LYS A 44 51.90 40.83 22.94
C LYS A 44 51.71 40.13 21.57
N PRO A 45 52.75 39.58 20.90
CA PRO A 45 52.61 38.80 19.67
C PRO A 45 51.72 37.55 19.77
N ALA A 46 51.80 36.78 20.85
CA ALA A 46 51.00 35.58 21.06
C ALA A 46 49.52 35.90 21.28
N LEU A 47 49.23 37.00 22.00
CA LEU A 47 47.86 37.51 22.16
C LEU A 47 47.27 37.95 20.80
N PHE A 48 48.06 38.67 19.99
CA PHE A 48 47.64 39.04 18.63
C PHE A 48 47.42 37.81 17.73
N GLY A 49 48.23 36.76 17.85
CA GLY A 49 48.05 35.51 17.12
C GLY A 49 46.75 34.78 17.48
N VAL A 50 46.43 34.68 18.77
CA VAL A 50 45.16 34.06 19.23
C VAL A 50 43.96 34.89 18.79
N VAL A 51 44.00 36.22 18.95
CA VAL A 51 42.93 37.11 18.50
C VAL A 51 42.73 37.02 16.99
N PHE A 52 43.81 37.01 16.21
CA PHE A 52 43.73 36.85 14.75
C PHE A 52 43.14 35.48 14.36
N GLY A 53 43.54 34.41 15.05
CA GLY A 53 42.98 33.07 14.83
C GLY A 53 41.48 33.00 15.10
N VAL A 54 41.01 33.60 16.20
CA VAL A 54 39.58 33.67 16.54
C VAL A 54 38.81 34.51 15.50
N VAL A 55 39.35 35.65 15.09
CA VAL A 55 38.74 36.51 14.05
C VAL A 55 38.63 35.76 12.72
N LEU A 56 39.68 35.04 12.31
CA LEU A 56 39.66 34.23 11.09
C LEU A 56 38.59 33.12 11.15
N LEU A 57 38.49 32.43 12.30
CA LEU A 57 37.47 31.39 12.51
C LEU A 57 36.05 31.96 12.44
N VAL A 58 35.82 33.14 13.02
CA VAL A 58 34.54 33.86 12.95
C VAL A 58 34.23 34.27 11.51
N LEU A 59 35.21 34.77 10.75
CA LEU A 59 35.02 35.14 9.33
C LEU A 59 34.69 33.93 8.45
N VAL A 60 35.34 32.78 8.68
CA VAL A 60 35.02 31.52 7.98
C VAL A 60 33.61 31.05 8.35
N PHE A 61 33.23 31.10 9.63
CA PHE A 61 31.89 30.75 10.08
C PHE A 61 30.81 31.66 9.49
N ILE A 62 31.04 32.99 9.45
CA ILE A 62 30.15 33.96 8.81
C ILE A 62 30.05 33.68 7.30
N SER A 63 31.15 33.39 6.62
CA SER A 63 31.15 33.06 5.19
C SER A 63 30.34 31.79 4.91
N PHE A 64 30.46 30.78 5.77
CA PHE A 64 29.66 29.56 5.71
C PHE A 64 28.17 29.84 5.97
N LEU A 65 27.83 30.67 6.96
CA LEU A 65 26.45 31.09 7.22
C LEU A 65 25.84 31.87 6.05
N ILE A 66 26.62 32.76 5.42
CA ILE A 66 26.19 33.51 4.22
C ILE A 66 25.98 32.55 3.05
N ALA A 67 26.90 31.62 2.80
CA ALA A 67 26.74 30.62 1.75
C ALA A 67 25.54 29.70 1.99
N TYR A 68 25.33 29.25 3.24
CA TYR A 68 24.17 28.45 3.63
C TYR A 68 22.87 29.23 3.48
N ARG A 69 22.81 30.48 3.96
CA ARG A 69 21.64 31.35 3.77
C ARG A 69 21.39 31.62 2.29
N ARG A 70 22.42 31.89 1.50
CA ARG A 70 22.29 32.12 0.06
C ARG A 70 21.74 30.90 -0.66
N LYS A 71 22.29 29.71 -0.38
CA LYS A 71 21.80 28.43 -0.92
C LYS A 71 20.37 28.12 -0.47
N SER A 72 20.04 28.38 0.79
CA SER A 72 18.68 28.24 1.34
C SER A 72 17.69 29.20 0.67
N THR A 73 18.05 30.48 0.53
CA THR A 73 17.21 31.48 -0.15
C THR A 73 17.03 31.17 -1.63
N GLU A 74 18.06 30.66 -2.30
CA GLU A 74 17.98 30.23 -3.70
C GLU A 74 17.04 29.02 -3.85
N SER A 75 17.18 28.03 -2.98
CA SER A 75 16.27 26.87 -2.94
C SER A 75 14.82 27.29 -2.68
N ASN A 76 14.57 28.16 -1.70
CA ASN A 76 13.24 28.67 -1.40
C ASN A 76 12.67 29.50 -2.55
N ARG A 77 13.50 30.29 -3.26
CA ARG A 77 13.08 31.03 -4.44
C ARG A 77 12.71 30.10 -5.59
N VAL A 78 13.50 29.05 -5.83
CA VAL A 78 13.16 28.02 -6.84
C VAL A 78 11.84 27.35 -6.49
N LEU A 79 11.63 26.97 -5.23
CA LEU A 79 10.37 26.38 -4.77
C LEU A 79 9.19 27.34 -4.97
N LYS A 80 9.34 28.60 -4.56
CA LYS A 80 8.30 29.62 -4.73
C LYS A 80 7.95 29.83 -6.21
N ASN A 81 8.95 29.91 -7.08
CA ASN A 81 8.73 30.01 -8.52
C ASN A 81 8.01 28.78 -9.07
N MET A 82 8.35 27.56 -8.61
CA MET A 82 7.65 26.34 -9.03
C MET A 82 6.19 26.34 -8.58
N GLN A 83 5.92 26.79 -7.37
CA GLN A 83 4.56 26.91 -6.83
C GLN A 83 3.75 27.96 -7.60
N GLU A 84 4.30 29.14 -7.87
CA GLU A 84 3.64 30.18 -8.68
C GLU A 84 3.34 29.70 -10.11
N GLN A 85 4.25 28.94 -10.73
CA GLN A 85 3.99 28.32 -12.04
C GLN A 85 2.84 27.31 -11.96
N MET A 86 2.81 26.49 -10.92
CA MET A 86 1.72 25.55 -10.68
C MET A 86 0.39 26.28 -10.45
N ASP A 87 0.39 27.41 -9.72
CA ASP A 87 -0.79 28.24 -9.51
C ASP A 87 -1.36 28.80 -10.81
N ILE A 88 -0.48 29.29 -11.70
CA ILE A 88 -0.91 29.79 -13.01
C ILE A 88 -1.53 28.67 -13.84
N LEU A 89 -0.95 27.47 -13.82
CA LEU A 89 -1.51 26.31 -14.53
C LEU A 89 -2.84 25.87 -13.92
N GLU A 90 -2.92 25.79 -12.60
CA GLU A 90 -4.15 25.45 -11.89
C GLU A 90 -5.26 26.46 -12.20
N LEU A 91 -4.96 27.77 -12.21
CA LEU A 91 -5.92 28.81 -12.58
C LEU A 91 -6.39 28.70 -14.03
N ARG A 92 -5.52 28.32 -14.98
CA ARG A 92 -5.92 28.10 -16.38
C ARG A 92 -6.93 26.96 -16.52
N VAL A 93 -6.72 25.88 -15.76
CA VAL A 93 -7.56 24.68 -15.82
C VAL A 93 -8.73 24.77 -14.85
N ALA A 94 -8.73 25.69 -13.88
CA ALA A 94 -9.74 25.75 -12.82
C ALA A 94 -11.18 25.89 -13.34
N ALA A 95 -11.40 26.65 -14.42
CA ALA A 95 -12.71 26.77 -15.04
C ALA A 95 -13.15 25.44 -15.68
N GLU A 96 -12.24 24.80 -16.43
CA GLU A 96 -12.44 23.47 -17.04
C GLU A 96 -12.66 22.39 -15.97
N CYS A 97 -11.89 22.41 -14.87
CA CYS A 97 -12.07 21.52 -13.72
C CYS A 97 -13.46 21.69 -13.10
N LYS A 98 -13.94 22.93 -12.92
CA LYS A 98 -15.25 23.17 -12.32
C LYS A 98 -16.38 22.68 -13.22
N GLU A 99 -16.25 22.90 -14.53
CA GLU A 99 -17.21 22.40 -15.51
C GLU A 99 -17.18 20.86 -15.59
N ALA A 100 -16.00 20.26 -15.71
CA ALA A 100 -15.81 18.81 -15.72
C ALA A 100 -16.27 18.15 -14.40
N PHE A 101 -16.04 18.82 -13.27
CA PHE A 101 -16.55 18.39 -11.97
C PHE A 101 -18.07 18.47 -11.91
N ALA A 102 -18.69 19.55 -12.39
CA ALA A 102 -20.14 19.66 -12.42
C ALA A 102 -20.78 18.60 -13.35
N GLU A 103 -20.15 18.32 -14.49
CA GLU A 103 -20.55 17.25 -15.40
C GLU A 103 -20.41 15.89 -14.72
N LEU A 104 -19.25 15.59 -14.14
CA LEU A 104 -19.02 14.34 -13.39
C LEU A 104 -19.98 14.20 -12.21
N GLN A 105 -20.26 15.28 -11.48
CA GLN A 105 -21.19 15.25 -10.35
C GLN A 105 -22.62 14.99 -10.84
N THR A 106 -23.04 15.55 -11.97
CA THR A 106 -24.35 15.28 -12.57
C THR A 106 -24.43 13.82 -13.00
N GLU A 107 -23.44 13.32 -13.73
CA GLU A 107 -23.38 11.92 -14.18
C GLU A 107 -23.26 10.94 -13.00
N MET A 108 -22.50 11.28 -11.95
CA MET A 108 -22.42 10.49 -10.72
C MET A 108 -23.73 10.54 -9.93
N THR A 109 -24.47 11.66 -9.96
CA THR A 109 -25.79 11.76 -9.31
C THR A 109 -26.79 10.85 -10.03
N ASP A 110 -26.77 10.80 -11.36
CA ASP A 110 -27.55 9.83 -12.14
C ASP A 110 -27.08 8.40 -11.84
N LEU A 111 -25.76 8.19 -11.71
CA LEU A 111 -25.18 6.89 -11.38
C LEU A 111 -25.57 6.42 -9.96
N THR A 112 -25.75 7.34 -9.02
CA THR A 112 -26.13 7.10 -7.62
C THR A 112 -27.64 7.02 -7.44
N ALA A 113 -28.43 7.77 -8.22
CA ALA A 113 -29.89 7.65 -8.24
C ALA A 113 -30.33 6.23 -8.66
N ASP A 114 -29.61 5.60 -9.56
CA ASP A 114 -29.84 4.20 -9.94
C ASP A 114 -29.21 3.19 -8.96
N MET A 115 -28.24 3.59 -8.12
CA MET A 115 -27.75 2.74 -7.01
C MET A 115 -28.82 2.52 -5.95
N THR A 116 -29.80 3.41 -5.83
CA THR A 116 -30.92 3.25 -4.88
C THR A 116 -31.70 1.94 -5.11
N ALA A 117 -31.60 1.33 -6.30
CA ALA A 117 -32.21 0.04 -6.62
C ALA A 117 -31.31 -1.19 -6.37
N GLY A 118 -29.97 -1.06 -6.40
CA GLY A 118 -29.01 -2.19 -6.31
C GLY A 118 -28.02 -2.15 -5.15
N GLY A 119 -27.85 -1.01 -4.48
CA GLY A 119 -26.90 -0.82 -3.38
C GLY A 119 -25.42 -0.81 -3.80
N ILE A 120 -24.54 -0.52 -2.83
CA ILE A 120 -23.08 -0.70 -3.00
C ILE A 120 -22.79 -2.20 -2.95
N PRO A 121 -22.02 -2.77 -3.90
CA PRO A 121 -21.72 -4.20 -3.95
C PRO A 121 -20.63 -4.58 -2.93
N PHE A 122 -20.90 -4.44 -1.63
CA PHE A 122 -20.01 -4.88 -0.57
C PHE A 122 -19.80 -6.40 -0.63
N LEU A 123 -18.55 -6.82 -0.49
CA LEU A 123 -18.22 -8.22 -0.24
C LEU A 123 -18.70 -8.62 1.16
N ASP A 124 -19.09 -9.89 1.31
CA ASP A 124 -19.38 -10.46 2.62
C ASP A 124 -18.13 -10.45 3.51
N TYR A 125 -18.35 -10.52 4.84
CA TYR A 125 -17.27 -10.44 5.83
C TYR A 125 -16.17 -11.45 5.55
N ARG A 126 -16.55 -12.69 5.21
CA ARG A 126 -15.64 -13.79 4.90
C ARG A 126 -14.74 -13.47 3.70
N THR A 127 -15.30 -13.06 2.57
CA THR A 127 -14.49 -12.76 1.37
C THR A 127 -13.61 -11.54 1.59
N TYR A 128 -14.12 -10.51 2.26
CA TYR A 128 -13.36 -9.33 2.65
C TYR A 128 -12.14 -9.70 3.50
N ALA A 129 -12.35 -10.47 4.57
CA ALA A 129 -11.29 -10.92 5.45
C ALA A 129 -10.26 -11.79 4.71
N MET A 130 -10.72 -12.72 3.86
CA MET A 130 -9.83 -13.57 3.06
C MET A 130 -8.92 -12.78 2.14
N LYS A 131 -9.44 -11.76 1.45
CA LYS A 131 -8.65 -10.92 0.54
C LYS A 131 -7.52 -10.17 1.26
N ILE A 132 -7.65 -9.89 2.56
CA ILE A 132 -6.67 -9.16 3.35
C ILE A 132 -5.71 -10.09 4.11
N LEU A 133 -6.21 -11.21 4.64
CA LEU A 133 -5.42 -12.19 5.35
C LEU A 133 -4.55 -13.02 4.40
N PHE A 134 -5.12 -13.43 3.26
CA PHE A 134 -4.49 -14.31 2.28
C PHE A 134 -4.64 -13.72 0.86
N PRO A 135 -3.97 -12.58 0.57
CA PRO A 135 -4.08 -11.94 -0.73
C PRO A 135 -3.61 -12.88 -1.86
N ASN A 136 -4.31 -12.83 -3.00
CA ASN A 136 -4.05 -13.64 -4.20
C ASN A 136 -4.31 -15.14 -4.08
N THR A 137 -5.05 -15.59 -3.06
CA THR A 137 -5.51 -16.98 -2.93
C THR A 137 -7.03 -17.04 -2.95
N GLU A 138 -7.62 -17.50 -4.05
CA GLU A 138 -9.08 -17.61 -4.20
C GLU A 138 -9.63 -18.84 -3.44
N ASP A 139 -8.94 -19.99 -3.52
CA ASP A 139 -9.34 -21.25 -2.86
C ASP A 139 -8.41 -21.64 -1.70
N HIS A 140 -8.44 -20.86 -0.62
CA HIS A 140 -7.62 -21.15 0.56
C HIS A 140 -8.16 -22.35 1.35
N ALA A 141 -7.28 -23.16 1.96
CA ALA A 141 -7.67 -24.36 2.71
C ALA A 141 -8.63 -24.08 3.88
N VAL A 142 -8.54 -22.89 4.49
CA VAL A 142 -9.42 -22.44 5.58
C VAL A 142 -10.89 -22.24 5.17
N LEU A 143 -11.18 -22.23 3.86
CA LEU A 143 -12.55 -22.18 3.33
C LEU A 143 -13.11 -23.57 3.01
N GLN A 144 -12.28 -24.62 3.09
CA GLN A 144 -12.65 -25.97 2.71
C GLN A 144 -13.18 -26.73 3.93
N TRP A 145 -14.47 -27.05 3.91
CA TRP A 145 -15.14 -27.79 4.99
C TRP A 145 -14.98 -29.30 4.85
N GLU A 146 -14.98 -29.81 3.61
CA GLU A 146 -14.89 -31.22 3.32
C GLU A 146 -13.43 -31.67 3.19
N ARG A 147 -12.82 -32.02 4.33
CA ARG A 147 -11.45 -32.57 4.40
C ARG A 147 -11.44 -33.90 5.17
N PRO A 148 -11.68 -35.05 4.50
CA PRO A 148 -11.74 -36.37 5.15
C PRO A 148 -10.44 -36.77 5.88
N GLU A 149 -9.31 -36.21 5.46
CA GLU A 149 -8.01 -36.36 6.13
C GLU A 149 -7.95 -35.66 7.49
N LEU A 150 -8.61 -34.51 7.66
CA LEU A 150 -8.65 -33.77 8.91
C LEU A 150 -9.67 -34.36 9.89
N MET A 151 -10.74 -34.97 9.38
CA MET A 151 -11.70 -35.71 10.21
C MET A 151 -11.02 -36.87 10.96
N ARG A 152 -10.04 -37.52 10.33
CA ARG A 152 -9.24 -38.57 10.98
C ARG A 152 -8.30 -38.02 12.05
N LYS A 153 -7.87 -36.77 11.92
CA LYS A 153 -6.94 -36.06 12.83
C LYS A 153 -7.65 -35.16 13.84
N GLU A 154 -8.98 -35.24 13.94
CA GLU A 154 -9.79 -34.28 14.70
C GLU A 154 -9.40 -34.25 16.18
N LYS A 155 -9.09 -35.42 16.76
CA LYS A 155 -8.71 -35.53 18.17
C LYS A 155 -7.38 -34.84 18.43
N GLY A 156 -6.37 -35.07 17.59
CA GLY A 156 -5.07 -34.40 17.70
C GLY A 156 -5.19 -32.89 17.49
N LEU A 157 -5.96 -32.45 16.50
CA LEU A 157 -6.21 -31.03 16.23
C LEU A 157 -6.94 -30.33 17.38
N ARG A 158 -7.89 -30.99 18.03
CA ARG A 158 -8.59 -30.45 19.19
C ARG A 158 -7.64 -30.20 20.36
N LEU A 159 -6.74 -31.15 20.64
CA LEU A 159 -5.71 -30.99 21.68
C LEU A 159 -4.70 -29.90 21.32
N PHE A 160 -4.31 -29.81 20.04
CA PHE A 160 -3.47 -28.71 19.57
C PHE A 160 -4.17 -27.35 19.70
N GLY A 161 -5.46 -27.27 19.39
CA GLY A 161 -6.27 -26.08 19.60
C GLY A 161 -6.31 -25.64 21.07
N GLN A 162 -6.37 -26.59 22.01
CA GLN A 162 -6.26 -26.29 23.45
C GLN A 162 -4.88 -25.72 23.83
N LEU A 163 -3.80 -26.17 23.18
CA LEU A 163 -2.48 -25.56 23.34
C LEU A 163 -2.44 -24.14 22.77
N ILE A 164 -3.01 -23.90 21.59
CA ILE A 164 -3.08 -22.54 21.01
C ILE A 164 -3.89 -21.57 21.89
N LEU A 165 -4.93 -22.07 22.57
CA LEU A 165 -5.71 -21.30 23.57
C LEU A 165 -5.00 -21.17 24.94
N ASN A 166 -3.77 -21.64 25.07
CA ASN A 166 -2.94 -21.42 26.24
C ASN A 166 -1.97 -20.24 26.00
N LYS A 167 -2.09 -19.18 26.81
CA LYS A 167 -1.31 -17.95 26.65
C LYS A 167 0.20 -18.21 26.64
N THR A 168 0.70 -18.99 27.58
CA THR A 168 2.12 -19.34 27.68
C THR A 168 2.59 -20.09 26.44
N PHE A 169 1.85 -21.12 26.01
CA PHE A 169 2.20 -21.89 24.81
C PHE A 169 2.26 -21.02 23.56
N LEU A 170 1.22 -20.21 23.30
CA LEU A 170 1.13 -19.45 22.05
C LEU A 170 2.21 -18.38 21.95
N LEU A 171 2.52 -17.69 23.06
CA LEU A 171 3.62 -16.71 23.09
C LEU A 171 4.97 -17.39 22.83
N LEU A 172 5.26 -18.50 23.51
CA LEU A 172 6.51 -19.24 23.28
C LEU A 172 6.58 -19.78 21.85
N PHE A 173 5.48 -20.31 21.32
CA PHE A 173 5.38 -20.79 19.94
C PHE A 173 5.76 -19.70 18.94
N ILE A 174 5.16 -18.51 19.03
CA ILE A 174 5.47 -17.38 18.14
C ILE A 174 6.93 -16.96 18.28
N ARG A 175 7.44 -16.81 19.52
CA ARG A 175 8.84 -16.43 19.78
C ARG A 175 9.83 -17.44 19.20
N THR A 176 9.58 -18.74 19.34
CA THR A 176 10.42 -19.80 18.76
C THR A 176 10.45 -19.69 17.24
N LEU A 177 9.30 -19.46 16.59
CA LEU A 177 9.24 -19.29 15.13
C LEU A 177 10.03 -18.06 14.68
N GLU A 178 9.83 -16.91 15.33
CA GLU A 178 10.46 -15.65 14.94
C GLU A 178 11.97 -15.59 15.19
N SER A 179 12.45 -16.30 16.21
CA SER A 179 13.89 -16.40 16.49
C SER A 179 14.65 -17.24 15.45
N ASN A 180 13.93 -18.02 14.63
CA ASN A 180 14.55 -18.85 13.60
C ASN A 180 14.89 -18.05 12.33
N ARG A 181 16.17 -18.03 11.94
CA ARG A 181 16.66 -17.35 10.73
C ARG A 181 16.02 -17.83 9.42
N TYR A 182 15.54 -19.07 9.37
CA TYR A 182 14.90 -19.64 8.18
C TYR A 182 13.40 -19.38 8.12
N PHE A 183 12.83 -18.75 9.16
CA PHE A 183 11.45 -18.30 9.15
C PHE A 183 11.35 -17.03 8.29
N SER A 184 10.75 -17.16 7.11
CA SER A 184 10.72 -16.09 6.11
C SER A 184 9.66 -15.03 6.44
N MET A 185 9.70 -13.87 5.78
CA MET A 185 8.64 -12.86 5.90
C MET A 185 7.28 -13.40 5.42
N ARG A 186 7.27 -14.28 4.40
CA ARG A 186 6.06 -14.95 3.95
C ARG A 186 5.49 -15.85 5.04
N ASP A 187 6.34 -16.62 5.72
CA ASP A 187 5.92 -17.50 6.82
C ASP A 187 5.37 -16.70 8.01
N ARG A 188 6.00 -15.57 8.38
CA ARG A 188 5.50 -14.66 9.42
C ARG A 188 4.07 -14.19 9.11
N VAL A 189 3.86 -13.71 7.89
CA VAL A 189 2.55 -13.22 7.45
C VAL A 189 1.52 -14.35 7.43
N ASN A 190 1.91 -15.54 6.95
CA ASN A 190 1.02 -16.70 6.89
C ASN A 190 0.61 -17.18 8.30
N VAL A 191 1.58 -17.37 9.19
CA VAL A 191 1.33 -17.81 10.58
C VAL A 191 0.47 -16.79 11.33
N ALA A 192 0.73 -15.49 11.17
CA ALA A 192 -0.11 -14.45 11.74
C ALA A 192 -1.56 -14.55 11.24
N SER A 193 -1.77 -14.67 9.92
CA SER A 193 -3.12 -14.82 9.36
C SER A 193 -3.83 -16.09 9.85
N LEU A 194 -3.12 -17.23 9.94
CA LEU A 194 -3.66 -18.48 10.47
C LEU A 194 -4.05 -18.37 11.95
N ILE A 195 -3.21 -17.74 12.79
CA ILE A 195 -3.52 -17.48 14.21
C ILE A 195 -4.78 -16.61 14.31
N MET A 196 -4.88 -15.55 13.51
CA MET A 196 -6.05 -14.66 13.53
C MET A 196 -7.33 -15.39 13.14
N VAL A 197 -7.29 -16.27 12.14
CA VAL A 197 -8.43 -17.15 11.79
C VAL A 197 -8.77 -18.10 12.93
N THR A 198 -7.77 -18.76 13.53
CA THR A 198 -7.99 -19.69 14.65
C THR A 198 -8.61 -19.00 15.87
N LEU A 199 -8.22 -17.77 16.15
CA LEU A 199 -8.65 -17.03 17.34
C LEU A 199 -9.85 -16.09 17.09
N GLN A 200 -10.44 -16.07 15.89
CA GLN A 200 -11.55 -15.18 15.56
C GLN A 200 -12.80 -15.40 16.43
N SER A 201 -13.04 -16.63 16.86
CA SER A 201 -14.14 -16.95 17.80
C SER A 201 -13.82 -16.61 19.27
N LYS A 202 -12.61 -16.08 19.53
CA LYS A 202 -12.06 -15.73 20.85
C LYS A 202 -11.26 -14.41 20.77
N MET A 203 -11.90 -13.35 20.29
CA MET A 203 -11.26 -12.05 20.03
C MET A 203 -10.79 -11.36 21.31
N ASP A 204 -11.40 -11.67 22.46
CA ASP A 204 -10.93 -11.30 23.79
C ASP A 204 -9.52 -11.82 24.06
N TYR A 205 -9.32 -13.14 23.92
CA TYR A 205 -8.03 -13.80 24.07
C TYR A 205 -7.05 -13.36 22.98
N CYS A 206 -7.49 -13.24 21.73
CA CYS A 206 -6.69 -12.74 20.61
C CYS A 206 -6.11 -11.35 20.91
N THR A 207 -6.93 -10.45 21.47
CA THR A 207 -6.52 -9.08 21.80
C THR A 207 -5.49 -9.05 22.93
N ASP A 208 -5.63 -9.90 23.95
CA ASP A 208 -4.63 -10.02 25.03
C ASP A 208 -3.28 -10.52 24.51
N ILE A 209 -3.27 -11.55 23.66
CA ILE A 209 -2.06 -12.06 23.00
C ILE A 209 -1.42 -10.97 22.14
N LEU A 210 -2.22 -10.27 21.33
CA LEU A 210 -1.74 -9.18 20.48
C LEU A 210 -1.10 -8.05 21.30
N LYS A 211 -1.76 -7.57 22.36
CA LYS A 211 -1.20 -6.53 23.25
C LYS A 211 0.11 -6.98 23.88
N THR A 212 0.19 -8.23 24.34
CA THR A 212 1.40 -8.79 24.95
C THR A 212 2.55 -8.80 23.93
N LEU A 213 2.31 -9.31 22.72
CA LEU A 213 3.32 -9.34 21.65
C LEU A 213 3.75 -7.94 21.18
N LEU A 214 2.82 -6.98 21.12
CA LEU A 214 3.13 -5.60 20.76
C LEU A 214 3.96 -4.91 21.84
N ALA A 215 3.66 -5.13 23.13
CA ALA A 215 4.45 -4.60 24.23
C ALA A 215 5.89 -5.15 24.18
N GLU A 216 6.06 -6.45 23.96
CA GLU A 216 7.38 -7.07 23.78
C GLU A 216 8.13 -6.50 22.56
N LEU A 217 7.42 -6.25 21.46
CA LEU A 217 8.01 -5.64 20.27
C LEU A 217 8.47 -4.20 20.54
N ILE A 218 7.70 -3.43 21.30
CA ILE A 218 8.03 -2.06 21.71
C ILE A 218 9.26 -2.08 22.63
N GLU A 219 9.25 -2.92 23.66
CA GLU A 219 10.36 -3.06 24.60
C GLU A 219 11.66 -3.42 23.87
N LYS A 220 11.63 -4.43 23.01
CA LYS A 220 12.79 -4.82 22.18
C LYS A 220 13.27 -3.70 21.27
N CYS A 221 12.37 -2.89 20.72
CA CYS A 221 12.71 -1.73 19.90
C CYS A 221 13.44 -0.66 20.72
N MET A 222 12.98 -0.41 21.96
CA MET A 222 13.60 0.55 22.88
C MET A 222 14.98 0.08 23.35
N GLU A 223 15.13 -1.20 23.68
CA GLU A 223 16.40 -1.78 24.12
C GLU A 223 17.44 -1.88 22.99
N GLY A 224 17.00 -2.20 21.76
CA GLY A 224 17.85 -2.45 20.60
C GLY A 224 18.57 -1.23 20.03
N LYS A 225 18.54 -0.07 20.69
CA LYS A 225 19.04 1.24 20.21
C LYS A 225 18.45 1.67 18.86
N SER A 226 17.34 1.07 18.44
CA SER A 226 16.65 1.46 17.22
C SER A 226 15.87 2.74 17.46
N HIS A 227 15.78 3.61 16.45
CA HIS A 227 15.09 4.88 16.61
C HIS A 227 13.58 4.63 16.83
N PRO A 228 12.94 5.14 17.89
CA PRO A 228 11.55 4.81 18.23
C PRO A 228 10.52 5.05 17.11
N LYS A 229 10.72 6.09 16.28
CA LYS A 229 9.89 6.35 15.08
C LYS A 229 9.92 5.24 14.00
N LEU A 230 10.82 4.27 14.09
CA LEU A 230 10.90 3.14 13.14
C LEU A 230 9.99 1.97 13.53
N LEU A 231 9.45 1.94 14.75
CA LEU A 231 8.51 0.92 15.20
C LEU A 231 7.27 0.89 14.29
N LEU A 232 6.79 -0.31 13.98
CA LEU A 232 5.63 -0.57 13.12
C LEU A 232 5.77 -0.03 11.68
N ARG A 233 6.94 0.43 11.25
CA ARG A 233 7.12 1.00 9.90
C ARG A 233 7.12 -0.05 8.79
N ARG A 234 7.55 -1.28 9.09
CA ARG A 234 7.64 -2.41 8.15
C ARG A 234 7.11 -3.65 8.82
N THR A 235 6.34 -4.49 8.13
CA THR A 235 5.85 -5.77 8.68
C THR A 235 7.00 -6.76 8.82
N GLU A 236 7.67 -6.74 9.97
CA GLU A 236 8.84 -7.61 10.23
C GLU A 236 8.55 -8.66 11.32
N SER A 237 7.38 -8.56 11.97
CA SER A 237 6.89 -9.48 13.00
C SER A 237 5.49 -10.03 12.72
N VAL A 238 5.19 -11.16 13.36
CA VAL A 238 3.86 -11.78 13.46
C VAL A 238 2.88 -10.82 14.12
N ALA A 239 3.29 -10.13 15.19
CA ALA A 239 2.47 -9.18 15.94
C ALA A 239 1.92 -8.05 15.06
N GLU A 240 2.75 -7.48 14.18
CA GLU A 240 2.34 -6.40 13.27
C GLU A 240 1.33 -6.84 12.22
N LYS A 241 1.47 -8.07 11.70
CA LYS A 241 0.47 -8.64 10.79
C LYS A 241 -0.82 -8.98 11.54
N MET A 242 -0.73 -9.50 12.76
CA MET A 242 -1.88 -9.72 13.63
C MET A 242 -2.62 -8.41 13.94
N LEU A 243 -1.91 -7.31 14.21
CA LEU A 243 -2.50 -5.98 14.41
C LEU A 243 -3.30 -5.51 13.19
N SER A 244 -2.74 -5.70 11.99
CA SER A 244 -3.41 -5.34 10.74
C SER A 244 -4.69 -6.17 10.53
N ALA A 245 -4.63 -7.46 10.84
CA ALA A 245 -5.78 -8.38 10.79
C ALA A 245 -6.83 -8.07 11.86
N TRP A 246 -6.40 -7.66 13.06
CA TRP A 246 -7.28 -7.27 14.16
C TRP A 246 -8.12 -6.04 13.79
N PHE A 247 -7.49 -5.01 13.22
CA PHE A 247 -8.24 -3.87 12.66
C PHE A 247 -9.14 -4.29 11.50
N THR A 248 -8.72 -5.26 10.68
CA THR A 248 -9.54 -5.77 9.57
C THR A 248 -10.86 -6.34 10.08
N PHE A 249 -10.83 -7.17 11.11
CA PHE A 249 -12.05 -7.72 11.70
C PHE A 249 -12.92 -6.63 12.32
N LEU A 250 -12.35 -5.80 13.19
CA LEU A 250 -13.13 -4.88 14.02
C LEU A 250 -13.60 -3.60 13.31
N LEU A 251 -13.02 -3.26 12.16
CA LEU A 251 -13.41 -2.08 11.38
C LEU A 251 -14.32 -2.41 10.20
N TYR A 252 -14.70 -3.67 9.99
CA TYR A 252 -15.58 -4.04 8.88
C TYR A 252 -16.95 -3.34 8.96
N LYS A 253 -17.55 -3.26 10.17
CA LYS A 253 -18.80 -2.53 10.38
C LYS A 253 -18.68 -1.05 10.04
N PHE A 254 -17.63 -0.39 10.54
CA PHE A 254 -17.34 1.02 10.22
C PHE A 254 -17.13 1.24 8.73
N LEU A 255 -16.44 0.31 8.07
CA LEU A 255 -16.24 0.34 6.62
C LEU A 255 -17.57 0.22 5.87
N ARG A 256 -18.49 -0.63 6.32
CA ARG A 256 -19.81 -0.75 5.66
C ARG A 256 -20.73 0.44 5.90
N GLU A 257 -20.71 1.00 7.10
CA GLU A 257 -21.68 2.02 7.52
C GLU A 257 -21.20 3.46 7.25
N CYS A 258 -19.90 3.71 7.19
CA CYS A 258 -19.33 5.06 7.09
C CYS A 258 -18.36 5.21 5.91
N ALA A 259 -17.22 4.51 5.94
CA ALA A 259 -16.12 4.79 5.01
C ALA A 259 -16.24 4.13 3.63
N GLY A 260 -17.11 3.13 3.48
CA GLY A 260 -17.27 2.36 2.25
C GLY A 260 -17.97 3.12 1.14
N GLU A 261 -18.96 3.95 1.47
CA GLU A 261 -19.62 4.82 0.50
C GLU A 261 -18.63 5.79 -0.18
N PRO A 262 -17.90 6.66 0.54
CA PRO A 262 -16.96 7.57 -0.11
C PRO A 262 -15.82 6.84 -0.83
N LEU A 263 -15.36 5.68 -0.33
CA LEU A 263 -14.36 4.88 -1.03
C LEU A 263 -14.88 4.33 -2.36
N TYR A 264 -16.11 3.82 -2.38
CA TYR A 264 -16.74 3.33 -3.60
C TYR A 264 -17.00 4.47 -4.60
N MET A 265 -17.45 5.62 -4.10
CA MET A 265 -17.68 6.81 -4.92
C MET A 265 -16.38 7.32 -5.56
N LEU A 266 -15.28 7.36 -4.81
CA LEU A 266 -13.96 7.69 -5.36
C LEU A 266 -13.55 6.71 -6.46
N PHE A 267 -13.70 5.40 -6.23
CA PHE A 267 -13.40 4.39 -7.24
C PHE A 267 -14.23 4.59 -8.52
N ARG A 268 -15.55 4.82 -8.38
CA ARG A 268 -16.45 5.02 -9.53
C ARG A 268 -16.15 6.31 -10.28
N ALA A 269 -15.97 7.41 -9.57
CA ALA A 269 -15.58 8.70 -10.15
C ALA A 269 -14.28 8.57 -10.94
N MET A 270 -13.29 7.87 -10.37
CA MET A 270 -11.99 7.66 -11.02
C MET A 270 -12.10 6.78 -12.27
N LYS A 271 -12.81 5.64 -12.19
CA LYS A 271 -13.03 4.76 -13.34
C LYS A 271 -13.73 5.53 -14.47
N HIS A 272 -14.81 6.23 -14.15
CA HIS A 272 -15.58 7.01 -15.11
C HIS A 272 -14.75 8.13 -15.76
N GLN A 273 -13.98 8.87 -14.96
CA GLN A 273 -13.12 9.94 -15.46
C GLN A 273 -12.04 9.42 -16.42
N VAL A 274 -11.43 8.27 -16.10
CA VAL A 274 -10.43 7.62 -16.97
C VAL A 274 -11.07 7.18 -18.29
N ASP A 275 -12.23 6.52 -18.22
CA ASP A 275 -12.92 5.92 -19.38
C ASP A 275 -13.53 6.95 -20.34
N LYS A 276 -13.65 8.23 -19.92
CA LYS A 276 -14.06 9.36 -20.75
C LYS A 276 -13.04 9.70 -21.85
N GLY A 277 -11.78 9.30 -21.68
CA GLY A 277 -10.69 9.56 -22.62
C GLY A 277 -10.08 8.28 -23.19
N PRO A 278 -9.20 8.39 -24.22
CA PRO A 278 -8.50 7.24 -24.76
C PRO A 278 -7.65 6.54 -23.70
N VAL A 279 -7.73 5.22 -23.67
CA VAL A 279 -6.92 4.32 -22.84
C VAL A 279 -6.21 3.32 -23.74
N ASP A 280 -4.89 3.23 -23.64
CA ASP A 280 -4.11 2.24 -24.36
C ASP A 280 -4.28 0.85 -23.72
N SER A 281 -4.70 -0.14 -24.51
CA SER A 281 -5.03 -1.48 -24.01
C SER A 281 -3.79 -2.34 -23.73
N ILE A 282 -2.61 -1.92 -24.21
CA ILE A 282 -1.34 -2.63 -24.05
C ILE A 282 -0.53 -2.01 -22.91
N THR A 283 -0.30 -0.69 -22.94
CA THR A 283 0.51 0.03 -21.94
C THR A 283 -0.27 0.41 -20.69
N SER A 284 -1.62 0.37 -20.77
CA SER A 284 -2.54 0.89 -19.76
C SER A 284 -2.33 2.39 -19.45
N GLU A 285 -1.76 3.15 -20.39
CA GLU A 285 -1.69 4.61 -20.31
C GLU A 285 -3.05 5.20 -20.69
N ALA A 286 -3.44 6.32 -20.05
CA ALA A 286 -4.69 6.99 -20.35
C ALA A 286 -4.50 8.50 -20.53
N ARG A 287 -5.45 9.14 -21.23
CA ARG A 287 -5.50 10.60 -21.38
C ARG A 287 -5.79 11.30 -20.06
N TYR A 288 -6.73 10.77 -19.28
CA TYR A 288 -7.14 11.31 -17.98
C TYR A 288 -6.59 10.43 -16.86
N SER A 289 -5.30 10.58 -16.56
CA SER A 289 -4.60 9.86 -15.50
C SER A 289 -4.29 10.81 -14.35
N LEU A 290 -4.21 10.30 -13.12
CA LEU A 290 -3.56 10.98 -11.98
C LEU A 290 -2.07 10.63 -11.87
N SER A 291 -1.64 9.54 -12.50
CA SER A 291 -0.24 9.10 -12.53
C SER A 291 0.46 9.62 -13.77
N GLU A 292 1.56 10.35 -13.58
CA GLU A 292 2.40 10.88 -14.66
C GLU A 292 3.05 9.76 -15.50
N GLU A 293 3.33 8.61 -14.88
CA GLU A 293 3.90 7.43 -15.55
C GLU A 293 2.89 6.74 -16.47
N LYS A 294 1.58 6.90 -16.20
CA LYS A 294 0.49 6.30 -16.97
C LYS A 294 -0.28 7.33 -17.81
N LEU A 295 0.32 8.49 -18.05
CA LEU A 295 -0.29 9.54 -18.86
C LEU A 295 0.12 9.38 -20.33
N ILE A 296 -0.84 9.36 -21.25
CA ILE A 296 -0.54 9.35 -22.70
C ILE A 296 0.14 10.66 -23.11
N ARG A 297 1.39 10.53 -23.59
CA ARG A 297 2.24 11.64 -24.08
C ARG A 297 2.21 11.83 -25.60
N GLN A 298 1.24 11.23 -26.27
CA GLN A 298 1.05 11.39 -27.71
C GLN A 298 -0.27 12.12 -27.97
N SER A 299 -0.33 12.91 -29.05
CA SER A 299 -1.58 13.48 -29.53
C SER A 299 -2.40 12.36 -30.19
N ILE A 300 -3.46 11.93 -29.52
CA ILE A 300 -4.41 10.96 -30.05
C ILE A 300 -5.67 11.71 -30.44
N ASP A 301 -6.01 11.69 -31.72
CA ASP A 301 -7.30 12.14 -32.21
C ASP A 301 -8.33 11.04 -31.93
N PHE A 302 -9.43 11.42 -31.30
CA PHE A 302 -10.52 10.51 -30.96
C PHE A 302 -11.85 11.26 -31.04
N LYS A 303 -12.91 10.51 -31.29
CA LYS A 303 -14.29 11.00 -31.36
C LYS A 303 -15.16 10.21 -30.39
N PRO A 304 -15.80 10.88 -29.41
CA PRO A 304 -16.85 10.27 -28.60
C PRO A 304 -18.04 9.88 -29.49
N MET A 305 -18.59 8.70 -29.26
CA MET A 305 -19.76 8.18 -29.98
C MET A 305 -20.63 7.34 -29.05
N THR A 306 -21.89 7.14 -29.43
CA THR A 306 -22.84 6.30 -28.70
C THR A 306 -23.22 5.10 -29.56
N VAL A 307 -23.01 3.89 -29.05
CA VAL A 307 -23.43 2.64 -29.72
C VAL A 307 -24.64 2.05 -29.01
N LEU A 308 -25.55 1.43 -29.77
CA LEU A 308 -26.73 0.75 -29.24
C LEU A 308 -26.40 -0.71 -29.04
N VAL A 309 -26.24 -1.15 -27.80
CA VAL A 309 -25.83 -2.53 -27.49
C VAL A 309 -27.03 -3.34 -27.03
N SER A 310 -27.20 -4.52 -27.61
CA SER A 310 -28.17 -5.51 -27.14
C SER A 310 -27.49 -6.78 -26.65
N ILE A 311 -28.13 -7.52 -25.73
CA ILE A 311 -27.66 -8.85 -25.33
C ILE A 311 -28.50 -9.89 -26.08
N SER A 312 -27.84 -10.89 -26.67
CA SER A 312 -28.56 -11.94 -27.39
C SER A 312 -29.41 -12.80 -26.45
N GLN A 313 -30.60 -13.24 -26.88
CA GLN A 313 -31.50 -14.08 -26.07
C GLN A 313 -30.83 -15.38 -25.59
N GLN A 314 -29.88 -15.94 -26.34
CA GLN A 314 -29.10 -17.11 -25.90
C GLN A 314 -28.19 -16.79 -24.70
N THR A 315 -27.58 -15.61 -24.69
CA THR A 315 -26.79 -15.13 -23.55
C THR A 315 -27.69 -14.84 -22.33
N VAL A 316 -28.90 -14.32 -22.55
CA VAL A 316 -29.92 -14.13 -21.49
C VAL A 316 -30.36 -15.46 -20.88
N PHE A 317 -30.60 -16.50 -21.71
CA PHE A 317 -30.96 -17.84 -21.24
C PHE A 317 -29.87 -18.52 -20.39
N VAL A 318 -28.59 -18.28 -20.70
CA VAL A 318 -27.45 -18.85 -19.95
C VAL A 318 -27.17 -18.07 -18.66
N THR A 319 -27.48 -16.77 -18.62
CA THR A 319 -27.14 -15.88 -17.50
C THR A 319 -28.31 -15.66 -16.53
N GLY A 320 -29.53 -16.08 -16.90
CA GLY A 320 -30.71 -16.07 -16.02
C GLY A 320 -31.24 -14.68 -15.62
N LEU A 321 -30.78 -13.62 -16.29
CA LEU A 321 -31.09 -12.23 -15.96
C LEU A 321 -31.96 -11.60 -17.06
N ASP A 322 -33.19 -11.21 -16.71
CA ASP A 322 -34.14 -10.58 -17.63
C ASP A 322 -34.34 -9.09 -17.27
N PRO A 323 -33.60 -8.19 -17.93
CA PRO A 323 -34.08 -6.85 -18.23
C PRO A 323 -34.23 -6.68 -19.74
N ASN A 324 -35.11 -5.76 -20.15
CA ASN A 324 -35.32 -5.32 -21.52
C ASN A 324 -34.03 -4.68 -22.09
N THR A 325 -33.04 -5.52 -22.43
CA THR A 325 -31.66 -5.16 -22.78
C THR A 325 -31.48 -4.98 -24.29
N GLU A 326 -32.55 -4.56 -24.98
CA GLU A 326 -32.47 -4.20 -26.39
C GLU A 326 -32.04 -2.74 -26.54
N ASN A 327 -31.02 -2.52 -27.38
CA ASN A 327 -30.54 -1.21 -27.80
C ASN A 327 -30.20 -0.25 -26.65
N VAL A 328 -29.48 -0.72 -25.64
CA VAL A 328 -28.98 0.11 -24.55
C VAL A 328 -27.90 1.07 -25.09
N PRO A 329 -28.04 2.40 -24.91
CA PRO A 329 -27.05 3.35 -25.37
C PRO A 329 -25.79 3.29 -24.50
N VAL A 330 -24.64 3.03 -25.11
CA VAL A 330 -23.33 2.93 -24.45
C VAL A 330 -22.40 3.98 -25.04
N LYS A 331 -21.86 4.87 -24.19
CA LYS A 331 -20.84 5.86 -24.57
C LYS A 331 -19.49 5.15 -24.77
N VAL A 332 -18.90 5.28 -25.95
CA VAL A 332 -17.59 4.70 -26.33
C VAL A 332 -16.77 5.71 -27.13
N LEU A 333 -15.51 5.39 -27.40
CA LEU A 333 -14.65 6.15 -28.28
C LEU A 333 -14.39 5.37 -29.56
N ASP A 334 -14.25 6.06 -30.68
CA ASP A 334 -13.87 5.45 -31.96
C ASP A 334 -12.51 4.73 -31.89
N CYS A 335 -11.62 5.18 -31.00
CA CYS A 335 -10.33 4.60 -30.71
C CYS A 335 -10.35 3.49 -29.65
N ASP A 336 -11.50 3.09 -29.10
CA ASP A 336 -11.57 1.96 -28.17
C ASP A 336 -11.34 0.63 -28.93
N THR A 337 -10.60 -0.31 -28.32
CA THR A 337 -10.53 -1.69 -28.82
C THR A 337 -11.85 -2.42 -28.64
N ILE A 338 -12.03 -3.55 -29.33
CA ILE A 338 -13.26 -4.34 -29.23
C ILE A 338 -13.44 -4.87 -27.80
N SER A 339 -12.36 -5.28 -27.13
CA SER A 339 -12.43 -5.64 -25.70
C SER A 339 -12.81 -4.48 -24.78
N GLN A 340 -12.31 -3.27 -25.03
CA GLN A 340 -12.72 -2.08 -24.24
C GLN A 340 -14.20 -1.75 -24.46
N VAL A 341 -14.71 -1.88 -25.68
CA VAL A 341 -16.14 -1.73 -25.99
C VAL A 341 -16.98 -2.78 -25.26
N LYS A 342 -16.53 -4.04 -25.20
CA LYS A 342 -17.19 -5.08 -24.40
C LYS A 342 -17.26 -4.72 -22.92
N GLU A 343 -16.15 -4.26 -22.34
CA GLU A 343 -16.09 -3.86 -20.94
C GLU A 343 -17.07 -2.71 -20.64
N LYS A 344 -17.05 -1.63 -21.46
CA LYS A 344 -17.97 -0.49 -21.32
C LYS A 344 -19.44 -0.89 -21.49
N ALA A 345 -19.72 -1.81 -22.41
CA ALA A 345 -21.06 -2.35 -22.61
C ALA A 345 -21.54 -3.15 -21.40
N LEU A 346 -20.71 -4.05 -20.88
CA LEU A 346 -21.03 -4.83 -19.69
C LEU A 346 -21.21 -3.94 -18.45
N ASP A 347 -20.37 -2.91 -18.28
CA ASP A 347 -20.51 -1.95 -17.19
C ASP A 347 -21.80 -1.14 -17.27
N THR A 348 -22.25 -0.80 -18.48
CA THR A 348 -23.50 -0.03 -18.68
C THR A 348 -24.74 -0.92 -18.48
N ILE A 349 -24.75 -2.10 -19.10
CA ILE A 349 -25.90 -3.02 -19.07
C ILE A 349 -26.07 -3.64 -17.67
N TYR A 350 -24.97 -4.05 -17.04
CA TYR A 350 -24.97 -4.69 -15.72
C TYR A 350 -24.56 -3.72 -14.59
N ARG A 351 -24.83 -2.42 -14.76
CA ARG A 351 -24.42 -1.37 -13.81
C ARG A 351 -24.89 -1.59 -12.37
N ALA A 352 -26.04 -2.26 -12.18
CA ALA A 352 -26.63 -2.57 -10.88
C ALA A 352 -26.27 -3.98 -10.37
N THR A 353 -25.52 -4.77 -11.14
CA THR A 353 -25.14 -6.14 -10.81
C THR A 353 -23.69 -6.18 -10.35
N SER A 354 -23.38 -6.92 -9.29
CA SER A 354 -22.02 -7.13 -8.79
C SER A 354 -21.13 -7.78 -9.84
N PHE A 355 -19.83 -7.46 -9.86
CA PHE A 355 -18.95 -7.87 -10.96
C PHE A 355 -18.83 -9.39 -11.14
N SER A 356 -18.75 -10.16 -10.04
CA SER A 356 -18.62 -11.63 -10.10
C SER A 356 -19.84 -12.34 -10.71
N GLN A 357 -21.00 -11.70 -10.73
CA GLN A 357 -22.25 -12.24 -11.30
C GLN A 357 -22.42 -11.91 -12.78
N ARG A 358 -21.55 -11.09 -13.35
CA ARG A 358 -21.63 -10.66 -14.76
C ARG A 358 -21.00 -11.71 -15.68
N PRO A 359 -21.42 -11.77 -16.95
CA PRO A 359 -20.71 -12.55 -17.97
C PRO A 359 -19.25 -12.10 -18.08
N ARG A 360 -18.33 -13.05 -18.27
CA ARG A 360 -16.92 -12.71 -18.49
C ARG A 360 -16.75 -12.15 -19.90
N LYS A 361 -15.96 -11.08 -20.03
CA LYS A 361 -15.67 -10.45 -21.33
C LYS A 361 -15.07 -11.41 -22.36
N ASP A 362 -14.35 -12.43 -21.89
CA ASP A 362 -13.65 -13.39 -22.73
C ASP A 362 -14.58 -14.45 -23.30
N ASP A 363 -15.78 -14.62 -22.72
CA ASP A 363 -16.81 -15.56 -23.16
C ASP A 363 -17.80 -14.91 -24.15
N LEU A 364 -17.61 -13.63 -24.46
CA LEU A 364 -18.47 -12.84 -25.33
C LEU A 364 -17.76 -12.36 -26.58
N ASP A 365 -18.49 -12.36 -27.69
CA ASP A 365 -18.14 -11.71 -28.95
C ASP A 365 -19.03 -10.49 -29.20
N VAL A 366 -18.51 -9.52 -29.95
CA VAL A 366 -19.25 -8.33 -30.38
C VAL A 366 -19.69 -8.51 -31.82
N GLU A 367 -20.99 -8.61 -32.05
CA GLU A 367 -21.59 -8.67 -33.38
C GLU A 367 -22.11 -7.29 -33.78
N TRP A 368 -21.58 -6.69 -34.84
CA TRP A 368 -22.11 -5.47 -35.43
C TRP A 368 -23.19 -5.78 -36.48
N ARG A 369 -24.38 -5.19 -36.32
CA ARG A 369 -25.48 -5.27 -37.29
C ARG A 369 -25.37 -4.11 -38.30
N THR A 370 -24.85 -4.37 -39.48
CA THR A 370 -24.64 -3.38 -40.56
C THR A 370 -25.89 -3.18 -41.42
N GLY A 371 -27.06 -2.97 -40.80
CA GLY A 371 -28.31 -2.72 -41.53
C GLY A 371 -28.61 -3.79 -42.60
N THR A 372 -28.69 -3.38 -43.88
CA THR A 372 -28.94 -4.28 -45.02
C THR A 372 -27.74 -5.16 -45.41
N SER A 373 -26.55 -4.92 -44.86
CA SER A 373 -25.28 -5.56 -45.25
C SER A 373 -24.90 -6.80 -44.42
N GLY A 374 -25.75 -7.24 -43.49
CA GLY A 374 -25.57 -8.48 -42.73
C GLY A 374 -25.10 -8.27 -41.29
N ARG A 375 -24.44 -9.30 -40.73
CA ARG A 375 -23.91 -9.33 -39.36
C ARG A 375 -22.41 -9.61 -39.43
N LEU A 376 -21.60 -8.88 -38.67
CA LEU A 376 -20.14 -9.03 -38.63
C LEU A 376 -19.66 -9.14 -37.18
N ILE A 377 -18.92 -10.19 -36.85
CA ILE A 377 -18.26 -10.30 -35.55
C ILE A 377 -16.95 -9.51 -35.58
N LEU A 378 -16.77 -8.64 -34.60
CA LEU A 378 -15.58 -7.81 -34.43
C LEU A 378 -14.62 -8.50 -33.46
N TYR A 379 -13.33 -8.45 -33.75
CA TYR A 379 -12.27 -9.01 -32.90
C TYR A 379 -11.18 -7.97 -32.67
N ASP A 380 -10.45 -8.09 -31.55
CA ASP A 380 -9.25 -7.27 -31.31
C ASP A 380 -8.14 -7.55 -32.34
N GLU A 381 -8.15 -8.76 -32.92
CA GLU A 381 -7.30 -9.19 -34.03
C GLU A 381 -8.09 -10.13 -34.95
N ASP A 382 -8.09 -9.83 -36.25
CA ASP A 382 -8.62 -10.67 -37.33
C ASP A 382 -7.75 -10.59 -38.61
N SER A 383 -8.23 -11.16 -39.72
CA SER A 383 -7.53 -11.12 -41.02
C SER A 383 -7.38 -9.73 -41.62
N THR A 384 -8.10 -8.72 -41.11
CA THR A 384 -8.03 -7.33 -41.56
C THR A 384 -7.07 -6.48 -40.73
N THR A 385 -6.51 -7.04 -39.65
CA THR A 385 -5.61 -6.35 -38.73
C THR A 385 -4.41 -5.75 -39.45
N LYS A 386 -4.15 -4.46 -39.20
CA LYS A 386 -3.03 -3.76 -39.85
C LYS A 386 -1.69 -4.18 -39.24
N THR A 387 -0.80 -4.68 -40.10
CA THR A 387 0.60 -4.98 -39.79
C THR A 387 1.52 -3.93 -40.40
N GLU A 388 2.33 -3.29 -39.57
CA GLU A 388 3.32 -2.27 -39.93
C GLU A 388 4.71 -2.73 -39.50
N GLY A 389 5.47 -3.33 -40.41
CA GLY A 389 6.79 -3.90 -40.10
C GLY A 389 6.67 -5.02 -39.06
N GLU A 390 7.41 -4.89 -37.95
CA GLU A 390 7.37 -5.83 -36.83
C GLU A 390 6.17 -5.62 -35.88
N TRP A 391 5.25 -4.70 -36.21
CA TRP A 391 4.17 -4.30 -35.31
C TRP A 391 2.79 -4.66 -35.86
N LYS A 392 1.92 -5.15 -34.99
CA LYS A 392 0.50 -5.39 -35.27
C LYS A 392 -0.36 -4.43 -34.44
N LYS A 393 -1.25 -3.67 -35.10
CA LYS A 393 -2.14 -2.71 -34.42
C LYS A 393 -3.44 -3.38 -34.01
N ARG A 394 -3.85 -3.27 -32.74
CA ARG A 394 -5.17 -3.73 -32.26
C ARG A 394 -6.31 -3.07 -33.04
N ASN A 395 -7.31 -3.86 -33.41
CA ASN A 395 -8.49 -3.37 -34.09
C ASN A 395 -9.36 -2.54 -33.12
N THR A 396 -9.95 -1.47 -33.65
CA THR A 396 -10.79 -0.50 -32.92
C THR A 396 -12.12 -0.29 -33.64
N LEU A 397 -13.07 0.42 -33.05
CA LEU A 397 -14.32 0.78 -33.75
C LEU A 397 -14.05 1.57 -35.04
N ASN A 398 -13.06 2.47 -35.03
CA ASN A 398 -12.63 3.22 -36.20
C ASN A 398 -12.00 2.32 -37.28
N HIS A 399 -11.30 1.25 -36.90
CA HIS A 399 -10.78 0.27 -37.87
C HIS A 399 -11.89 -0.35 -38.71
N TYR A 400 -12.98 -0.74 -38.06
CA TYR A 400 -14.18 -1.28 -38.71
C TYR A 400 -15.12 -0.21 -39.28
N ARG A 401 -14.83 1.08 -39.04
CA ARG A 401 -15.65 2.24 -39.43
C ARG A 401 -17.09 2.15 -38.91
N VAL A 402 -17.24 1.72 -37.67
CA VAL A 402 -18.56 1.70 -37.01
C VAL A 402 -19.05 3.15 -36.88
N PRO A 403 -20.27 3.46 -37.35
CA PRO A 403 -20.84 4.80 -37.24
C PRO A 403 -21.38 5.07 -35.84
N ASP A 404 -21.53 6.35 -35.52
CA ASP A 404 -22.28 6.78 -34.33
C ASP A 404 -23.74 6.32 -34.43
N GLY A 405 -24.28 5.79 -33.33
CA GLY A 405 -25.56 5.08 -33.30
C GLY A 405 -25.53 3.64 -33.82
N GLY A 406 -24.35 3.06 -34.08
CA GLY A 406 -24.22 1.69 -34.56
C GLY A 406 -24.82 0.64 -33.60
N CYS A 407 -25.54 -0.34 -34.15
CA CYS A 407 -26.16 -1.41 -33.36
C CYS A 407 -25.19 -2.60 -33.17
N LEU A 408 -24.78 -2.87 -31.93
CA LEU A 408 -23.92 -3.98 -31.54
C LEU A 408 -24.71 -5.02 -30.73
N ASN A 409 -24.36 -6.30 -30.83
CA ASN A 409 -24.85 -7.33 -29.91
C ASN A 409 -23.70 -8.01 -29.20
N LEU A 410 -23.91 -8.29 -27.91
CA LEU A 410 -23.08 -9.22 -27.16
C LEU A 410 -23.65 -10.63 -27.34
N VAL A 411 -22.88 -11.49 -27.98
CA VAL A 411 -23.23 -12.90 -28.24
C VAL A 411 -22.28 -13.81 -27.47
N SER A 412 -22.80 -14.90 -26.91
CA SER A 412 -21.94 -15.92 -26.28
C SER A 412 -21.05 -16.54 -27.34
N LYS A 413 -19.75 -16.67 -27.06
CA LYS A 413 -18.88 -17.55 -27.81
C LYS A 413 -19.45 -18.95 -27.69
N GLN A 414 -19.97 -19.51 -28.78
CA GLN A 414 -20.28 -20.92 -28.80
C GLN A 414 -18.93 -21.65 -28.74
N SER A 415 -18.62 -22.26 -27.60
CA SER A 415 -17.78 -23.45 -27.61
C SER A 415 -18.41 -24.41 -28.62
N SER A 416 -17.58 -25.06 -29.42
CA SER A 416 -17.85 -25.83 -30.63
C SER A 416 -18.86 -26.99 -30.50
N ILE A 417 -20.06 -26.77 -29.95
CA ILE A 417 -21.11 -27.76 -29.76
C ILE A 417 -21.79 -28.07 -31.10
N TYR A 418 -21.82 -27.12 -32.05
CA TYR A 418 -22.34 -27.36 -33.39
C TYR A 418 -21.44 -28.21 -34.29
N ASN A 419 -20.17 -28.44 -33.93
CA ASN A 419 -19.31 -29.38 -34.67
C ASN A 419 -19.52 -30.85 -34.26
N LEU A 420 -20.27 -31.14 -33.20
CA LEU A 420 -20.63 -32.51 -32.82
C LEU A 420 -22.02 -32.96 -33.34
N SER A 421 -22.85 -32.04 -33.81
CA SER A 421 -24.18 -32.36 -34.36
C SER A 421 -24.23 -32.52 -35.88
N ILE A 422 -23.12 -32.28 -36.61
CA ILE A 422 -22.99 -32.49 -38.08
C ILE A 422 -21.98 -33.61 -38.39
N LEU A 423 -21.89 -34.65 -37.54
CA LEU A 423 -21.10 -35.85 -37.82
C LEU A 423 -21.86 -37.16 -37.52
N SER A 424 -23.17 -37.10 -37.27
CA SER A 424 -24.03 -38.28 -37.18
C SER A 424 -24.87 -38.43 -38.45
N GLU A 425 -24.23 -38.70 -39.59
CA GLU A 425 -24.80 -39.43 -40.74
C GLU A 425 -23.76 -39.54 -41.87
N LYS A 426 -22.83 -40.49 -41.76
CA LYS A 426 -22.41 -41.44 -42.82
C LYS A 426 -21.08 -42.11 -42.47
N THR A 427 -21.17 -43.42 -42.41
CA THR A 427 -20.11 -44.40 -42.18
C THR A 427 -19.19 -44.57 -43.39
N ASP A 428 -17.96 -45.02 -43.10
CA ASP A 428 -17.05 -45.85 -43.90
C ASP A 428 -16.26 -45.23 -45.07
N LYS A 429 -15.02 -44.80 -44.79
CA LYS A 429 -13.77 -45.50 -45.19
C LYS A 429 -12.52 -44.66 -44.87
N ALA A 430 -11.49 -45.35 -44.40
CA ALA A 430 -10.25 -44.84 -43.81
C ALA A 430 -9.30 -44.12 -44.80
N HIS A 431 -8.54 -43.13 -44.33
CA HIS A 431 -7.13 -43.29 -43.90
C HIS A 431 -6.40 -41.93 -43.66
N LYS A 432 -5.72 -41.87 -42.51
CA LYS A 432 -4.44 -41.20 -42.19
C LYS A 432 -4.18 -39.79 -42.73
N TYR A 433 -4.23 -38.79 -41.85
CA TYR A 433 -3.02 -38.08 -41.39
C TYR A 433 -3.20 -37.65 -39.93
N GLU A 434 -2.06 -37.56 -39.26
CA GLU A 434 -1.82 -37.78 -37.85
C GLU A 434 -1.95 -36.50 -37.03
N THR A 435 -2.68 -36.63 -35.92
CA THR A 435 -2.79 -35.69 -34.81
C THR A 435 -1.48 -35.62 -34.03
N LEU A 436 -0.88 -34.44 -33.88
CA LEU A 436 -0.05 -34.11 -32.72
C LEU A 436 -0.03 -32.59 -32.47
N ASN A 437 -0.76 -32.15 -31.45
CA ASN A 437 -0.32 -31.23 -30.38
C ASN A 437 -1.49 -30.43 -29.79
N LEU A 438 -2.40 -31.17 -29.16
CA LEU A 438 -3.15 -30.72 -28.00
C LEU A 438 -2.28 -31.02 -26.77
N SER A 439 -1.60 -30.02 -26.21
CA SER A 439 -1.26 -29.93 -24.78
C SER A 439 -0.39 -28.68 -24.50
N LYS A 440 -1.02 -27.67 -23.88
CA LYS A 440 -0.47 -26.80 -22.82
C LYS A 440 -1.31 -25.52 -22.72
N PHE A 441 -2.49 -25.62 -22.11
CA PHE A 441 -3.02 -24.50 -21.35
C PHE A 441 -2.38 -24.54 -19.97
N SER A 442 -1.36 -23.71 -19.77
CA SER A 442 -0.83 -23.40 -18.44
C SER A 442 -1.41 -22.05 -18.03
N SER A 443 -2.40 -22.08 -17.14
CA SER A 443 -2.77 -20.95 -16.30
C SER A 443 -1.60 -20.69 -15.34
N ALA A 444 -0.73 -19.74 -15.69
CA ALA A 444 0.31 -19.24 -14.80
C ALA A 444 0.14 -17.73 -14.65
N SER A 445 -0.28 -17.31 -13.46
CA SER A 445 -0.24 -15.92 -13.00
C SER A 445 1.19 -15.38 -13.05
N PRO A 446 1.44 -14.10 -13.39
CA PRO A 446 2.79 -13.57 -13.40
C PRO A 446 3.29 -13.31 -11.97
N PRO A 447 4.56 -13.60 -11.64
CA PRO A 447 5.14 -13.15 -10.40
C PRO A 447 5.49 -11.65 -10.49
N LEU A 448 5.15 -10.88 -9.46
CA LEU A 448 5.66 -9.54 -9.26
C LEU A 448 7.15 -9.58 -8.92
N SER A 449 8.01 -9.32 -9.91
CA SER A 449 9.27 -8.58 -9.67
C SER A 449 9.81 -8.01 -10.98
N ARG A 450 10.10 -6.70 -10.95
CA ARG A 450 10.79 -5.90 -11.96
C ARG A 450 9.90 -5.44 -13.12
N ALA A 451 9.47 -4.19 -12.98
CA ALA A 451 9.09 -3.30 -14.07
C ALA A 451 10.15 -3.32 -15.19
N THR A 452 9.69 -2.96 -16.40
CA THR A 452 10.44 -2.84 -17.67
C THR A 452 10.80 -4.15 -18.38
N SER A 453 9.81 -4.81 -18.99
CA SER A 453 9.96 -5.63 -20.20
C SER A 453 8.58 -5.87 -20.83
N PRO A 454 8.39 -5.67 -22.16
CA PRO A 454 7.12 -6.03 -22.80
C PRO A 454 6.97 -7.55 -22.80
N LEU A 455 5.78 -8.03 -22.44
CA LEU A 455 5.39 -9.44 -22.56
C LEU A 455 5.47 -9.84 -24.04
N ASN A 456 6.51 -10.59 -24.41
CA ASN A 456 6.51 -11.35 -25.67
C ASN A 456 5.58 -12.55 -25.49
N ASN A 457 4.38 -12.49 -26.06
CA ASN A 457 3.61 -13.69 -26.35
C ASN A 457 3.98 -14.19 -27.75
N ASP A 458 4.31 -15.48 -27.77
CA ASP A 458 4.81 -16.26 -28.89
C ASP A 458 3.68 -16.50 -29.91
N ASP A 459 3.64 -15.68 -30.96
CA ASP A 459 3.06 -16.02 -32.27
C ASP A 459 3.74 -15.15 -33.36
N GLY A 460 4.85 -15.63 -33.92
CA GLY A 460 5.47 -15.04 -35.12
C GLY A 460 6.36 -13.80 -34.92
N GLY A 461 6.80 -13.48 -33.70
CA GLY A 461 7.78 -12.41 -33.45
C GLY A 461 7.30 -10.96 -33.66
N LEU A 462 6.01 -10.76 -33.95
CA LEU A 462 5.40 -9.44 -34.14
C LEU A 462 4.96 -8.84 -32.79
N LYS A 463 5.40 -7.61 -32.50
CA LYS A 463 4.98 -6.86 -31.30
C LYS A 463 3.59 -6.26 -31.51
N VAL A 464 2.75 -6.22 -30.47
CA VAL A 464 1.38 -5.67 -30.55
C VAL A 464 1.31 -4.27 -29.93
N TRP A 465 0.58 -3.35 -30.55
CA TRP A 465 0.35 -1.99 -30.04
C TRP A 465 -1.10 -1.53 -30.27
N HIS A 466 -1.54 -0.52 -29.51
CA HIS A 466 -2.88 0.07 -29.65
C HIS A 466 -2.82 1.55 -30.07
N LEU A 467 -2.54 2.44 -29.13
CA LEU A 467 -2.46 3.89 -29.34
C LEU A 467 -1.00 4.34 -29.34
N VAL A 468 -0.18 3.78 -28.45
CA VAL A 468 1.22 4.18 -28.25
C VAL A 468 2.17 3.10 -28.75
N LYS A 469 3.12 3.48 -29.62
CA LYS A 469 4.28 2.65 -29.97
C LYS A 469 5.49 3.07 -29.13
N HIS A 470 5.99 2.18 -28.29
CA HIS A 470 7.31 2.36 -27.70
C HIS A 470 8.36 1.79 -28.65
N HIS A 471 9.02 2.65 -29.45
CA HIS A 471 10.23 2.25 -30.17
C HIS A 471 11.41 2.25 -29.18
N ASP A 472 12.17 1.15 -29.13
CA ASP A 472 13.37 1.01 -28.29
C ASP A 472 14.53 1.96 -28.71
N SER A 473 14.35 2.79 -29.76
CA SER A 473 15.45 3.47 -30.47
C SER A 473 15.42 5.01 -30.50
N ASP A 474 14.46 5.69 -29.88
CA ASP A 474 14.32 7.16 -29.98
C ASP A 474 14.70 7.95 -28.72
N ALA A 475 15.32 7.31 -27.73
CA ALA A 475 15.84 8.00 -26.53
C ALA A 475 17.01 8.98 -26.81
N GLN A 476 17.47 9.12 -28.06
CA GLN A 476 18.70 9.84 -28.37
C GLN A 476 18.58 11.00 -29.38
N LYS A 477 17.38 11.33 -29.90
CA LYS A 477 17.25 12.35 -30.96
C LYS A 477 16.15 13.42 -30.83
N GLU A 478 15.48 13.59 -29.70
CA GLU A 478 14.64 14.78 -29.47
C GLU A 478 15.30 15.77 -28.53
N GLY A 479 16.10 16.67 -29.13
CA GLY A 479 16.80 17.75 -28.45
C GLY A 479 15.87 18.85 -27.93
N GLU A 480 15.87 19.02 -26.62
CA GLU A 480 15.80 20.25 -25.80
C GLU A 480 14.71 21.33 -26.00
N ARG A 481 13.96 21.41 -27.10
CA ARG A 481 12.91 22.43 -27.30
C ARG A 481 11.47 21.90 -27.34
N GLY A 482 11.25 20.62 -27.67
CA GLY A 482 9.93 19.98 -27.61
C GLY A 482 9.47 19.66 -26.19
N ASN A 483 10.39 19.27 -25.30
CA ASN A 483 10.07 18.73 -23.98
C ASN A 483 9.38 19.70 -22.99
N LYS A 484 9.56 21.02 -23.11
CA LYS A 484 9.01 21.99 -22.14
C LYS A 484 7.54 22.36 -22.37
N MET A 485 7.12 22.57 -23.63
CA MET A 485 5.70 22.79 -23.94
C MET A 485 4.89 21.50 -23.79
N VAL A 486 5.51 20.38 -24.16
CA VAL A 486 4.96 19.03 -24.05
C VAL A 486 4.73 18.65 -22.57
N SER A 487 5.63 19.01 -21.64
CA SER A 487 5.43 18.77 -20.20
C SER A 487 4.36 19.67 -19.56
N GLU A 488 4.18 20.92 -20.01
CA GLU A 488 3.14 21.83 -19.51
C GLU A 488 1.72 21.32 -19.84
N ILE A 489 1.50 20.85 -21.08
CA ILE A 489 0.22 20.25 -21.50
C ILE A 489 -0.10 19.00 -20.66
N TYR A 490 0.89 18.17 -20.35
CA TYR A 490 0.71 16.99 -19.52
C TYR A 490 0.37 17.32 -18.08
N LEU A 491 1.05 18.33 -17.52
CA LEU A 491 0.75 18.82 -16.18
C LEU A 491 -0.68 19.39 -16.11
N THR A 492 -1.14 20.11 -17.14
CA THR A 492 -2.53 20.59 -17.19
C THR A 492 -3.56 19.45 -17.22
N ARG A 493 -3.27 18.32 -17.89
CA ARG A 493 -4.16 17.13 -17.87
C ARG A 493 -4.21 16.45 -16.50
N LEU A 494 -3.07 16.35 -15.82
CA LEU A 494 -3.00 15.82 -14.45
C LEU A 494 -3.79 16.72 -13.49
N LEU A 495 -3.61 18.04 -13.60
CA LEU A 495 -4.35 19.04 -12.81
C LEU A 495 -5.86 19.00 -13.10
N ALA A 496 -6.26 18.85 -14.36
CA ALA A 496 -7.66 18.68 -14.76
C ALA A 496 -8.29 17.46 -14.07
N THR A 497 -7.60 16.32 -14.17
CA THR A 497 -8.05 15.06 -13.58
C THR A 497 -8.10 15.15 -12.05
N LYS A 498 -7.09 15.76 -11.42
CA LYS A 498 -7.06 16.01 -9.97
C LYS A 498 -8.20 16.91 -9.52
N GLY A 499 -8.38 18.06 -10.16
CA GLY A 499 -9.45 18.99 -9.84
C GLY A 499 -10.84 18.37 -9.95
N THR A 500 -11.04 17.49 -10.94
CA THR A 500 -12.29 16.76 -11.15
C THR A 500 -12.54 15.69 -10.07
N LEU A 501 -11.49 15.07 -9.51
CA LEU A 501 -11.63 14.01 -8.50
C LEU A 501 -11.48 14.52 -7.05
N GLN A 502 -11.09 15.79 -6.87
CA GLN A 502 -10.68 16.37 -5.58
C GLN A 502 -11.71 16.16 -4.47
N LYS A 503 -12.99 16.47 -4.73
CA LYS A 503 -14.04 16.34 -3.71
C LYS A 503 -14.20 14.90 -3.21
N PHE A 504 -14.11 13.90 -4.09
CA PHE A 504 -14.22 12.50 -3.69
C PHE A 504 -13.02 12.04 -2.84
N VAL A 505 -11.84 12.63 -3.07
CA VAL A 505 -10.66 12.41 -2.23
C VAL A 505 -10.85 13.07 -0.85
N ASP A 506 -11.33 14.31 -0.83
CA ASP A 506 -11.60 15.05 0.41
C ASP A 506 -12.66 14.35 1.26
N ASP A 507 -13.80 13.99 0.67
CA ASP A 507 -14.91 13.29 1.35
C ASP A 507 -14.43 11.97 1.99
N LEU A 508 -13.56 11.23 1.30
CA LEU A 508 -12.97 10.00 1.83
C LEU A 508 -12.00 10.28 2.99
N PHE A 509 -11.08 11.24 2.84
CA PHE A 509 -10.09 11.54 3.87
C PHE A 509 -10.74 12.12 5.12
N GLU A 510 -11.73 13.01 4.95
CA GLU A 510 -12.51 13.57 6.03
C GLU A 510 -13.29 12.48 6.79
N THR A 511 -13.89 11.52 6.08
CA THR A 511 -14.59 10.39 6.71
C THR A 511 -13.64 9.50 7.51
N ILE A 512 -12.43 9.24 6.99
CA ILE A 512 -11.42 8.41 7.67
C ILE A 512 -10.83 9.11 8.90
N PHE A 513 -10.59 10.41 8.83
CA PHE A 513 -10.00 11.21 9.90
C PHE A 513 -11.04 12.00 10.72
N SER A 514 -12.25 11.46 10.85
CA SER A 514 -13.30 12.03 11.70
C SER A 514 -13.58 11.13 12.91
N THR A 515 -13.83 11.76 14.06
CA THR A 515 -14.27 11.09 15.29
C THR A 515 -15.79 10.96 15.38
N ALA A 516 -16.52 11.71 14.55
CA ALA A 516 -17.98 11.69 14.46
C ALA A 516 -18.43 12.07 13.04
N HIS A 517 -18.63 11.08 12.17
CA HIS A 517 -19.15 11.30 10.82
C HIS A 517 -20.63 10.89 10.73
N ARG A 518 -21.50 11.81 10.30
CA ARG A 518 -22.97 11.59 10.16
C ARG A 518 -23.65 11.00 11.41
N GLY A 519 -23.16 11.34 12.61
CA GLY A 519 -23.70 10.87 13.89
C GLY A 519 -23.23 9.47 14.32
N SER A 520 -22.37 8.81 13.54
CA SER A 520 -21.70 7.57 13.95
C SER A 520 -20.49 7.88 14.83
N ALA A 521 -20.32 7.13 15.92
CA ALA A 521 -19.19 7.28 16.84
C ALA A 521 -17.93 6.59 16.30
N LEU A 522 -16.76 7.09 16.70
CA LEU A 522 -15.47 6.45 16.44
C LEU A 522 -15.49 4.96 16.87
N PRO A 523 -14.97 4.03 16.04
CA PRO A 523 -14.83 2.64 16.41
C PRO A 523 -14.02 2.44 17.69
N LEU A 524 -14.56 1.67 18.64
CA LEU A 524 -13.94 1.37 19.93
C LEU A 524 -12.52 0.81 19.79
N ALA A 525 -12.30 -0.04 18.78
CA ALA A 525 -11.00 -0.64 18.48
C ALA A 525 -9.89 0.40 18.24
N ILE A 526 -10.22 1.53 17.60
CA ILE A 526 -9.23 2.60 17.31
C ILE A 526 -8.81 3.28 18.61
N LYS A 527 -9.79 3.72 19.41
CA LYS A 527 -9.53 4.37 20.69
C LYS A 527 -8.75 3.44 21.63
N TYR A 528 -9.19 2.19 21.77
CA TYR A 528 -8.55 1.22 22.67
C TYR A 528 -7.09 0.92 22.28
N MET A 529 -6.80 0.76 20.99
CA MET A 529 -5.42 0.53 20.53
C MET A 529 -4.56 1.80 20.61
N PHE A 530 -5.13 2.97 20.37
CA PHE A 530 -4.40 4.24 20.48
C PHE A 530 -4.08 4.60 21.92
N ASP A 531 -4.98 4.33 22.87
CA ASP A 531 -4.72 4.44 24.30
C ASP A 531 -3.61 3.48 24.73
N PHE A 532 -3.63 2.24 24.26
CA PHE A 532 -2.54 1.29 24.51
C PHE A 532 -1.17 1.83 24.02
N LEU A 533 -1.11 2.43 22.82
CA LEU A 533 0.14 3.02 22.31
C LEU A 533 0.58 4.24 23.12
N ASP A 534 -0.38 5.07 23.58
CA ASP A 534 -0.11 6.21 24.46
C ASP A 534 0.46 5.74 25.81
N ASP A 535 -0.13 4.70 26.41
CA ASP A 535 0.33 4.11 27.67
C ASP A 535 1.72 3.48 27.55
N GLN A 536 1.99 2.75 26.46
CA GLN A 536 3.31 2.18 26.18
C GLN A 536 4.36 3.28 26.03
N ALA A 537 4.03 4.38 25.35
CA ALA A 537 4.94 5.52 25.21
C ALA A 537 5.27 6.15 26.57
N ILE A 538 4.27 6.31 27.45
CA ILE A 538 4.46 6.84 28.81
C ILE A 538 5.32 5.89 29.65
N GLN A 539 5.04 4.58 29.62
CA GLN A 539 5.78 3.56 30.37
C GLN A 539 7.27 3.55 30.02
N HIS A 540 7.62 3.76 28.75
CA HIS A 540 9.00 3.84 28.29
C HIS A 540 9.60 5.25 28.32
N GLY A 541 8.93 6.23 28.93
CA GLY A 541 9.44 7.60 29.12
C GLY A 541 9.57 8.41 27.83
N ILE A 542 8.79 8.08 26.79
CA ILE A 542 8.79 8.80 25.52
C ILE A 542 8.02 10.11 25.69
N THR A 543 8.74 11.23 25.56
CA THR A 543 8.18 12.59 25.69
C THR A 543 7.94 13.28 24.35
N ASP A 544 8.52 12.78 23.25
CA ASP A 544 8.32 13.33 21.90
C ASP A 544 6.96 12.91 21.32
N PRO A 545 6.01 13.85 21.14
CA PRO A 545 4.68 13.53 20.60
C PRO A 545 4.73 13.02 19.15
N GLU A 546 5.77 13.35 18.37
CA GLU A 546 5.92 12.84 17.00
C GLU A 546 6.18 11.33 16.96
N VAL A 547 6.78 10.75 18.00
CA VAL A 547 6.99 9.30 18.08
C VAL A 547 5.65 8.59 18.16
N VAL A 548 4.78 9.06 19.04
CA VAL A 548 3.45 8.49 19.25
C VAL A 548 2.55 8.71 18.04
N HIS A 549 2.62 9.90 17.43
CA HIS A 549 1.98 10.14 16.14
C HIS A 549 2.44 9.09 15.10
N THR A 550 3.74 8.86 14.98
CA THR A 550 4.30 7.90 14.03
C THR A 550 3.81 6.48 14.32
N TRP A 551 3.72 6.06 15.58
CA TRP A 551 3.18 4.75 15.97
C TRP A 551 1.72 4.59 15.59
N LYS A 552 0.88 5.61 15.83
CA LYS A 552 -0.54 5.63 15.45
C LYS A 552 -0.72 5.58 13.92
N SER A 553 0.09 6.33 13.17
CA SER A 553 0.07 6.32 11.70
C SER A 553 0.52 4.97 11.13
N ASN A 554 1.60 4.40 11.68
CA ASN A 554 2.16 3.12 11.27
C ASN A 554 1.27 1.93 11.65
N SER A 555 0.45 2.03 12.70
CA SER A 555 -0.42 0.94 13.15
C SER A 555 -1.72 0.81 12.34
N LEU A 556 -2.36 1.94 12.01
CA LEU A 556 -3.68 1.95 11.40
C LEU A 556 -3.70 2.59 9.98
N PRO A 557 -3.56 3.92 9.77
CA PRO A 557 -3.67 4.53 8.45
C PRO A 557 -2.78 3.89 7.39
N LEU A 558 -1.50 3.68 7.69
CA LEU A 558 -0.51 3.22 6.71
C LEU A 558 -0.62 1.72 6.39
N ARG A 559 -1.34 0.94 7.21
CA ARG A 559 -1.48 -0.51 7.06
C ARG A 559 -2.87 -0.92 6.60
N PHE A 560 -3.89 -0.37 7.22
CA PHE A 560 -5.28 -0.67 6.94
C PHE A 560 -5.81 0.22 5.81
N TRP A 561 -5.85 1.54 6.02
CA TRP A 561 -6.51 2.47 5.09
C TRP A 561 -5.79 2.56 3.74
N VAL A 562 -4.46 2.69 3.72
CA VAL A 562 -3.67 2.68 2.47
C VAL A 562 -3.94 1.42 1.66
N ASN A 563 -4.06 0.26 2.31
CA ASN A 563 -4.31 -1.00 1.64
C ASN A 563 -5.70 -1.02 0.99
N LEU A 564 -6.74 -0.53 1.69
CA LEU A 564 -8.11 -0.46 1.14
C LEU A 564 -8.27 0.60 0.05
N ILE A 565 -7.61 1.75 0.18
CA ILE A 565 -7.61 2.80 -0.86
C ILE A 565 -6.98 2.27 -2.15
N LYS A 566 -5.86 1.56 -2.05
CA LYS A 566 -5.21 0.93 -3.22
C LYS A 566 -6.03 -0.23 -3.77
N ASN A 567 -6.70 -0.99 -2.92
CA ASN A 567 -7.39 -2.23 -3.28
C ASN A 567 -8.88 -2.17 -2.88
N PRO A 568 -9.70 -1.32 -3.51
CA PRO A 568 -11.14 -1.26 -3.23
C PRO A 568 -11.84 -2.58 -3.58
N ASN A 569 -11.26 -3.40 -4.47
CA ASN A 569 -11.71 -4.76 -4.77
C ASN A 569 -11.52 -5.76 -3.61
N PHE A 570 -10.94 -5.32 -2.47
CA PHE A 570 -10.97 -6.06 -1.21
C PHE A 570 -12.26 -5.82 -0.42
N VAL A 571 -12.96 -4.72 -0.70
CA VAL A 571 -14.19 -4.30 -0.01
C VAL A 571 -15.41 -4.52 -0.87
N PHE A 572 -15.27 -4.31 -2.18
CA PHE A 572 -16.38 -4.37 -3.14
C PHE A 572 -16.15 -5.45 -4.19
N ASP A 573 -17.25 -6.04 -4.68
CA ASP A 573 -17.24 -6.93 -5.85
C ASP A 573 -17.17 -6.11 -7.14
N ILE A 574 -15.96 -5.65 -7.45
CA ILE A 574 -15.63 -4.77 -8.56
C ILE A 574 -14.40 -5.26 -9.31
N HIS A 575 -14.31 -4.87 -10.58
CA HIS A 575 -13.09 -4.99 -11.38
C HIS A 575 -12.30 -3.69 -11.37
N LYS A 576 -11.07 -3.76 -10.89
CA LYS A 576 -10.10 -2.65 -10.89
C LYS A 576 -9.17 -2.79 -12.09
N SER A 577 -9.24 -1.85 -13.05
CA SER A 577 -8.31 -1.81 -14.18
C SER A 577 -6.92 -1.29 -13.78
N ASN A 578 -5.89 -1.60 -14.56
CA ASN A 578 -4.50 -1.21 -14.28
C ASN A 578 -4.31 0.32 -14.18
N ILE A 579 -5.03 1.08 -14.99
CA ILE A 579 -4.97 2.54 -14.96
C ILE A 579 -5.63 3.10 -13.69
N VAL A 580 -6.77 2.54 -13.26
CA VAL A 580 -7.43 2.92 -12.01
C VAL A 580 -6.54 2.54 -10.81
N ASP A 581 -5.89 1.38 -10.82
CA ASP A 581 -4.90 1.00 -9.81
C ASP A 581 -3.75 2.01 -9.68
N SER A 582 -3.24 2.49 -10.82
CA SER A 582 -2.19 3.50 -10.86
C SER A 582 -2.66 4.84 -10.29
N CYS A 583 -3.90 5.25 -10.58
CA CYS A 583 -4.48 6.48 -10.07
C CYS A 583 -4.80 6.40 -8.56
N LEU A 584 -5.35 5.27 -8.09
CA LEU A 584 -5.57 5.01 -6.65
C LEU A 584 -4.25 4.98 -5.87
N SER A 585 -3.16 4.51 -6.49
CA SER A 585 -1.84 4.54 -5.88
C SER A 585 -1.33 5.96 -5.63
N VAL A 586 -1.66 6.92 -6.50
CA VAL A 586 -1.36 8.36 -6.28
C VAL A 586 -2.15 8.92 -5.11
N VAL A 587 -3.44 8.59 -5.00
CA VAL A 587 -4.28 9.00 -3.85
C VAL A 587 -3.78 8.37 -2.56
N ALA A 588 -3.45 7.08 -2.58
CA ALA A 588 -2.88 6.39 -1.42
C ALA A 588 -1.53 6.97 -0.99
N GLN A 589 -0.67 7.37 -1.94
CA GLN A 589 0.58 8.07 -1.61
C GLN A 589 0.33 9.42 -0.95
N THR A 590 -0.66 10.18 -1.44
CA THR A 590 -1.07 11.45 -0.83
C THR A 590 -1.60 11.24 0.60
N PHE A 591 -2.39 10.20 0.81
CA PHE A 591 -2.85 9.79 2.14
C PHE A 591 -1.68 9.43 3.06
N MET A 592 -0.68 8.68 2.56
CA MET A 592 0.53 8.38 3.34
C MET A 592 1.32 9.64 3.71
N ASP A 593 1.47 10.57 2.78
CA ASP A 593 2.18 11.83 3.00
C ASP A 593 1.47 12.72 4.03
N SER A 594 0.14 12.67 4.10
CA SER A 594 -0.66 13.37 5.12
C SER A 594 -0.44 12.84 6.53
N CYS A 595 -0.05 11.56 6.68
CA CYS A 595 0.25 10.94 7.97
C CYS A 595 1.70 11.17 8.43
N SER A 596 2.53 11.86 7.64
CA SER A 596 3.94 12.07 7.98
C SER A 596 4.14 13.31 8.86
N THR A 597 4.97 13.20 9.91
CA THR A 597 5.42 14.38 10.68
C THR A 597 6.53 15.17 9.98
N SER A 598 7.13 14.62 8.91
CA SER A 598 8.26 15.26 8.23
C SER A 598 7.83 16.46 7.38
N ASP A 599 8.67 17.50 7.37
CA ASP A 599 8.45 18.69 6.54
C ASP A 599 8.26 18.33 5.07
N HIS A 600 7.24 18.94 4.47
CA HIS A 600 6.93 18.74 3.06
C HIS A 600 7.92 19.52 2.17
N ARG A 601 9.15 19.00 2.05
CA ARG A 601 10.17 19.58 1.15
C ARG A 601 9.87 19.18 -0.29
N LEU A 602 9.65 20.20 -1.11
CA LEU A 602 9.44 20.10 -2.55
C LEU A 602 10.67 20.62 -3.28
N GLY A 603 10.99 19.97 -4.38
CA GLY A 603 12.09 20.32 -5.26
C GLY A 603 11.81 19.84 -6.68
N LYS A 604 12.71 20.17 -7.61
CA LYS A 604 12.58 19.79 -9.02
C LYS A 604 12.51 18.28 -9.25
N ASP A 605 13.12 17.49 -8.37
CA ASP A 605 13.15 16.03 -8.43
C ASP A 605 12.05 15.38 -7.58
N SER A 606 11.09 16.16 -7.06
CA SER A 606 9.95 15.61 -6.32
C SER A 606 9.03 14.85 -7.27
N PRO A 607 8.50 13.68 -6.86
CA PRO A 607 7.53 12.96 -7.66
C PRO A 607 6.33 13.83 -8.03
N SER A 608 5.80 13.67 -9.24
CA SER A 608 4.67 14.48 -9.71
C SER A 608 3.40 14.32 -8.86
N SER A 609 3.17 13.14 -8.28
CA SER A 609 2.10 12.93 -7.29
C SER A 609 2.21 13.88 -6.09
N LYS A 610 3.43 14.09 -5.59
CA LYS A 610 3.72 14.96 -4.46
C LYS A 610 3.56 16.44 -4.83
N LEU A 611 3.94 16.81 -6.05
CA LEU A 611 3.72 18.17 -6.57
C LEU A 611 2.22 18.45 -6.75
N LEU A 612 1.47 17.48 -7.27
CA LEU A 612 0.05 17.62 -7.59
C LEU A 612 -0.83 17.94 -6.37
N TYR A 613 -0.50 17.37 -5.21
CA TYR A 613 -1.22 17.57 -3.93
C TYR A 613 -0.43 18.44 -2.92
N ALA A 614 0.58 19.19 -3.37
CA ALA A 614 1.45 19.99 -2.52
C ALA A 614 0.71 20.98 -1.59
N LYS A 615 -0.40 21.56 -2.07
CA LYS A 615 -1.21 22.51 -1.31
C LYS A 615 -2.17 21.84 -0.34
N ASP A 616 -2.61 20.63 -0.65
CA ASP A 616 -3.64 19.91 0.11
C ASP A 616 -3.02 19.12 1.28
N ILE A 617 -1.81 18.58 1.10
CA ILE A 617 -1.11 17.79 2.13
C ILE A 617 -1.00 18.50 3.48
N PRO A 618 -0.62 19.79 3.58
CA PRO A 618 -0.62 20.51 4.85
C PRO A 618 -1.99 20.56 5.54
N ILE A 619 -3.07 20.68 4.77
CA ILE A 619 -4.45 20.70 5.29
C ILE A 619 -4.80 19.31 5.85
N TYR A 620 -4.48 18.25 5.11
CA TYR A 620 -4.71 16.88 5.56
C TYR A 620 -3.87 16.52 6.79
N LYS A 621 -2.63 17.02 6.90
CA LYS A 621 -1.82 16.87 8.12
C LYS A 621 -2.50 17.47 9.34
N GLU A 622 -3.10 18.67 9.20
CA GLU A 622 -3.87 19.29 10.28
C GLU A 622 -5.08 18.42 10.68
N TRP A 623 -5.73 17.77 9.72
CA TRP A 623 -6.83 16.84 10.01
C TRP A 623 -6.35 15.62 10.79
N VAL A 624 -5.20 15.04 10.41
CA VAL A 624 -4.59 13.90 11.11
C VAL A 624 -4.19 14.26 12.54
N GLU A 625 -3.53 15.41 12.72
CA GLU A 625 -3.13 15.92 14.03
C GLU A 625 -4.35 16.14 14.93
N ARG A 626 -5.40 16.77 14.40
CA ARG A 626 -6.67 16.96 15.12
C ARG A 626 -7.33 15.64 15.47
N TYR A 627 -7.40 14.70 14.52
CA TYR A 627 -7.97 13.38 14.73
C TYR A 627 -7.29 12.64 15.88
N TYR A 628 -5.96 12.64 15.96
CA TYR A 628 -5.25 12.02 17.07
C TYR A 628 -5.42 12.76 18.39
N ALA A 629 -5.49 14.09 18.38
CA ALA A 629 -5.75 14.89 19.57
C ALA A 629 -7.16 14.62 20.12
N ASP A 630 -8.17 14.60 19.25
CA ASP A 630 -9.57 14.35 19.61
C ASP A 630 -9.75 12.95 20.19
N ILE A 631 -9.13 11.92 19.59
CA ILE A 631 -9.16 10.55 20.15
C ILE A 631 -8.51 10.50 21.53
N LYS A 632 -7.41 11.22 21.74
CA LYS A 632 -6.69 11.22 23.02
C LYS A 632 -7.54 11.79 24.15
N VAL A 633 -8.34 12.82 23.88
CA VAL A 633 -9.22 13.45 24.90
C VAL A 633 -10.52 12.68 25.14
N MET A 634 -10.88 11.73 24.28
CA MET A 634 -12.05 10.88 24.51
C MET A 634 -11.90 10.05 25.79
N PRO A 635 -13.03 9.73 26.49
CA PRO A 635 -13.01 8.85 27.64
C PRO A 635 -12.34 7.51 27.31
N ALA A 636 -11.53 7.02 28.25
CA ALA A 636 -10.93 5.69 28.14
C ALA A 636 -12.03 4.62 28.09
N ILE A 637 -11.83 3.61 27.24
CA ILE A 637 -12.76 2.49 27.10
C ILE A 637 -12.49 1.51 28.24
N SER A 638 -13.53 1.10 28.94
CA SER A 638 -13.39 0.10 30.00
C SER A 638 -13.09 -1.29 29.40
N ASP A 639 -12.31 -2.11 30.12
CA ASP A 639 -12.06 -3.50 29.70
C ASP A 639 -13.36 -4.31 29.57
N GLN A 640 -14.40 -3.95 30.33
CA GLN A 640 -15.72 -4.57 30.25
C GLN A 640 -16.42 -4.23 28.92
N ASP A 641 -16.43 -2.96 28.51
CA ASP A 641 -17.07 -2.53 27.25
C ASP A 641 -16.32 -3.09 26.05
N MET A 642 -14.98 -3.06 26.10
CA MET A 642 -14.15 -3.65 25.06
C MET A 642 -14.37 -5.18 24.98
N GLY A 643 -14.41 -5.86 26.13
CA GLY A 643 -14.70 -7.29 26.20
C GLY A 643 -16.08 -7.64 25.65
N ALA A 644 -17.10 -6.82 25.92
CA ALA A 644 -18.45 -7.01 25.38
C ALA A 644 -18.48 -6.86 23.85
N MET A 645 -17.79 -5.86 23.30
CA MET A 645 -17.68 -5.68 21.85
C MET A 645 -16.93 -6.85 21.19
N LEU A 646 -15.80 -7.28 21.75
CA LEU A 646 -15.02 -8.41 21.22
C LEU A 646 -15.81 -9.73 21.29
N ALA A 647 -16.58 -9.95 22.35
CA ALA A 647 -17.43 -11.13 22.48
C ALA A 647 -18.54 -11.16 21.42
N GLU A 648 -19.14 -10.01 21.11
CA GLU A 648 -20.14 -9.90 20.06
C GLU A 648 -19.55 -10.14 18.67
N GLU A 649 -18.40 -9.55 18.35
CA GLU A 649 -17.67 -9.79 17.10
C GLU A 649 -17.31 -11.27 16.93
N SER A 650 -16.81 -11.92 17.99
CA SER A 650 -16.54 -13.36 17.97
C SER A 650 -17.80 -14.19 17.71
N ARG A 651 -18.93 -13.83 18.32
CA ARG A 651 -20.21 -14.53 18.17
C ARG A 651 -20.76 -14.40 16.74
N LEU A 652 -20.68 -13.19 16.16
CA LEU A 652 -21.16 -12.92 14.80
C LEU A 652 -20.42 -13.73 13.75
N HIS A 653 -19.10 -13.93 13.93
CA HIS A 653 -18.23 -14.49 12.91
C HIS A 653 -17.62 -15.86 13.27
N THR A 654 -18.24 -16.61 14.19
CA THR A 654 -17.71 -17.92 14.66
C THR A 654 -17.60 -18.96 13.53
N ASN A 655 -18.53 -18.97 12.57
CA ASN A 655 -18.65 -20.01 11.55
C ASN A 655 -18.13 -19.58 10.16
N GLU A 656 -17.38 -18.48 10.07
CA GLU A 656 -16.90 -17.95 8.79
C GLU A 656 -15.75 -18.79 8.21
N PHE A 657 -14.96 -19.45 9.08
CA PHE A 657 -13.75 -20.16 8.69
C PHE A 657 -13.67 -21.56 9.29
N ASN A 658 -13.06 -22.49 8.56
CA ASN A 658 -12.73 -23.79 9.09
C ASN A 658 -11.48 -23.72 9.98
N THR A 659 -11.71 -23.59 11.28
CA THR A 659 -10.65 -23.54 12.31
C THR A 659 -9.74 -24.78 12.29
N ASN A 660 -10.26 -25.96 11.92
CA ASN A 660 -9.45 -27.19 11.87
C ASN A 660 -8.40 -27.14 10.75
N CYS A 661 -8.73 -26.54 9.60
CA CYS A 661 -7.75 -26.32 8.53
C CYS A 661 -6.65 -25.36 8.99
N ALA A 662 -7.00 -24.25 9.64
CA ALA A 662 -6.04 -23.31 10.17
C ALA A 662 -5.13 -23.94 11.24
N LEU A 663 -5.70 -24.71 12.17
CA LEU A 663 -4.95 -25.45 13.19
C LEU A 663 -4.02 -26.50 12.60
N HIS A 664 -4.45 -27.20 11.55
CA HIS A 664 -3.60 -28.17 10.86
C HIS A 664 -2.40 -27.49 10.19
N GLU A 665 -2.61 -26.37 9.51
CA GLU A 665 -1.51 -25.59 8.94
C GLU A 665 -0.55 -25.06 10.02
N LEU A 666 -1.07 -24.51 11.13
CA LEU A 666 -0.24 -24.11 12.27
C LEU A 666 0.54 -25.28 12.87
N TYR A 667 -0.08 -26.46 12.95
CA TYR A 667 0.58 -27.67 13.42
C TYR A 667 1.75 -28.07 12.51
N THR A 668 1.69 -27.84 11.20
CA THR A 668 2.84 -28.09 10.31
C THR A 668 4.05 -27.22 10.66
N TYR A 669 3.84 -25.98 11.13
CA TYR A 669 4.91 -25.14 11.66
C TYR A 669 5.43 -25.67 13.01
N ALA A 670 4.54 -26.08 13.92
CA ALA A 670 4.95 -26.70 15.18
C ALA A 670 5.79 -27.97 14.95
N MET A 671 5.41 -28.81 13.98
CA MET A 671 6.18 -29.98 13.55
C MET A 671 7.55 -29.60 13.00
N LYS A 672 7.60 -28.62 12.08
CA LYS A 672 8.81 -28.20 11.39
C LYS A 672 9.87 -27.65 12.36
N TYR A 673 9.45 -27.01 13.44
CA TYR A 673 10.32 -26.41 14.44
C TYR A 673 10.21 -27.11 15.81
N ASN A 674 9.83 -28.38 15.83
CA ASN A 674 9.50 -29.12 17.05
C ASN A 674 10.67 -29.18 18.05
N GLU A 675 11.90 -29.42 17.57
CA GLU A 675 13.09 -29.48 18.45
C GLU A 675 13.30 -28.16 19.20
N GLN A 676 13.30 -27.04 18.47
CA GLN A 676 13.49 -25.71 19.10
C GLN A 676 12.32 -25.35 20.01
N LEU A 677 11.10 -25.71 19.62
CA LEU A 677 9.90 -25.46 20.41
C LEU A 677 9.91 -26.26 21.71
N THR A 678 10.28 -27.54 21.66
CA THR A 678 10.38 -28.39 22.84
C THR A 678 11.40 -27.85 23.82
N VAL A 679 12.60 -27.47 23.35
CA VAL A 679 13.63 -26.84 24.20
C VAL A 679 13.09 -25.56 24.84
N THR A 680 12.45 -24.68 24.06
CA THR A 680 11.88 -23.43 24.60
C THR A 680 10.80 -23.70 25.66
N LEU A 681 9.96 -24.71 25.45
CA LEU A 681 8.92 -25.12 26.40
C LEU A 681 9.49 -25.79 27.65
N GLU A 682 10.64 -26.45 27.56
CA GLU A 682 11.35 -27.06 28.69
C GLU A 682 12.16 -26.04 29.48
N GLU A 683 12.57 -24.92 28.88
CA GLU A 683 13.30 -23.85 29.57
C GLU A 683 12.38 -22.88 30.33
N ASP A 684 11.15 -22.65 29.85
CA ASP A 684 10.20 -21.72 30.46
C ASP A 684 9.50 -22.28 31.72
N GLU A 685 9.56 -21.54 32.83
CA GLU A 685 9.04 -21.98 34.14
C GLU A 685 7.51 -22.19 34.14
N PHE A 686 6.76 -21.32 33.46
CA PHE A 686 5.29 -21.43 33.39
C PHE A 686 4.87 -22.62 32.52
N SER A 687 5.62 -22.87 31.45
CA SER A 687 5.44 -24.02 30.57
C SER A 687 5.70 -25.35 31.29
N GLN A 688 6.80 -25.44 32.06
CA GLN A 688 7.10 -26.61 32.88
C GLN A 688 5.98 -26.91 33.89
N LYS A 689 5.51 -25.89 34.63
CA LYS A 689 4.39 -26.02 35.59
C LYS A 689 3.12 -26.57 34.94
N GLN A 690 2.87 -26.20 33.69
CA GLN A 690 1.68 -26.61 32.92
C GLN A 690 1.90 -27.88 32.08
N ARG A 691 3.12 -28.44 32.09
CA ARG A 691 3.55 -29.61 31.31
C ARG A 691 3.27 -29.47 29.81
N LEU A 692 3.56 -28.28 29.24
CA LEU A 692 3.21 -27.98 27.84
C LEU A 692 4.02 -28.80 26.83
N ALA A 693 5.32 -29.03 27.07
CA ALA A 693 6.16 -29.88 26.22
C ALA A 693 5.58 -31.30 26.10
N TYR A 694 5.21 -31.91 27.23
CA TYR A 694 4.56 -33.23 27.25
C TYR A 694 3.21 -33.25 26.54
N LYS A 695 2.38 -32.20 26.69
CA LYS A 695 1.11 -32.09 25.96
C LYS A 695 1.33 -31.94 24.44
N LEU A 696 2.35 -31.21 24.02
CA LEU A 696 2.73 -31.10 22.61
C LEU A 696 3.16 -32.47 22.05
N GLU A 697 3.97 -33.22 22.79
CA GLU A 697 4.36 -34.59 22.43
C GLU A 697 3.14 -35.53 22.30
N GLN A 698 2.18 -35.43 23.23
CA GLN A 698 0.92 -36.18 23.11
C GLN A 698 0.15 -35.84 21.83
N VAL A 699 0.07 -34.55 21.47
CA VAL A 699 -0.52 -34.11 20.19
C VAL A 699 0.22 -34.77 19.03
N HIS A 700 1.55 -34.76 19.04
CA HIS A 700 2.37 -35.36 17.98
C HIS A 700 2.08 -36.85 17.81
N ASN A 701 2.08 -37.60 18.91
CA ASN A 701 1.82 -39.03 18.91
C ASN A 701 0.41 -39.37 18.38
N ILE A 702 -0.61 -38.59 18.74
CA ILE A 702 -1.98 -38.79 18.26
C ILE A 702 -2.08 -38.45 16.76
N MET A 703 -1.52 -37.31 16.35
CA MET A 703 -1.53 -36.86 14.95
C MET A 703 -0.81 -37.84 14.02
N ILE A 704 0.27 -38.49 14.48
CA ILE A 704 1.00 -39.51 13.72
C ILE A 704 0.26 -40.84 13.71
N ALA A 705 -0.27 -41.29 14.86
CA ALA A 705 -1.04 -42.54 14.94
C ALA A 705 -2.28 -42.53 14.03
N GLU A 706 -2.93 -41.38 13.90
CA GLU A 706 -4.09 -41.19 13.02
C GLU A 706 -3.70 -41.01 11.52
N SER A 707 -2.39 -40.96 11.21
CA SER A 707 -1.84 -40.85 9.85
C SER A 707 -1.49 -42.19 9.20
N HIS A 708 -1.51 -43.30 9.95
CA HIS A 708 -1.21 -44.64 9.45
C HIS A 708 -2.46 -45.53 9.62
N PRO A 709 -3.05 -46.03 8.52
CA PRO A 709 -4.25 -46.87 8.59
C PRO A 709 -4.01 -48.23 9.25
#